data_AF-L0A4J0-F1
#
_entry.id   AF-L0A4J0-F1
#
_cell.length_a   1.000
_cell.length_b   1.000
_cell.length_c   1.000
_cell.angle_alpha   90.00
_cell.angle_beta   90.00
_cell.angle_gamma   90.00
#
_symmetry.space_group_name_H-M   'P 1'
#
loop_
_entity.id
_entity.type
_entity.pdbx_description
1 polymer ?
#
loop_
_entity_poly.entity_id
_entity_poly.type
_entity_poly.pdbx_seq_one_letter_code
_entity_poly.pdbx_strand_id
1 'polypeptide(L)'
;MKRSLMVTLLTCLLCEAGAQSLNSTQGVTRTVLENGLTVLTKEVTSAPVVTVQIYYKIGSRNEAPGVNGIAHQLEHMLFKGTQTRPVQFGRLFNALGAQSNAFTSYDQTGYYNTVEREKAFALLELEADRMKNAVINAGQLDSEKRVVLSEIEGNENSAAYRLSRAVQSAAFPKSPYGLTVGGTRRDIESFDAEKVSAYYQKYYSPEYATLVIVGDFKTAEMLQQVRAKFGPLGKAGTAPVNISEPLVPGSSEATLGNAPARAPIVLREPGATPIMNAVYPLPDINHPDVPALKVMDFVLLSGRTSRLYRSMFQSGLAAGGGTSPNHFLRGGWFSVSFTPTPGKTTQQLDAAYLSTIRELRDRGVSAEELTRAKTLIRAYEVLGNRSITAQAQQLGYDATTANDYQYTDKFLEAITKVTAADVQRVAQRYLQDNARTVGFFEPSQVTGQPEQGAGSTTTTQTNESYSAGPAVDPAELARYLPKFEAPTSPQVNLPQEIKLPNGVQLFLLRDTSTPTVTLSGAVRAGREFDTSAKAGLADLVAANLLSGTRSRSADQLGNLLDDNGVSLGASASRYQVSLNGASTSTTLPVLIDALTDVLQNAIFPADEFQLSRERTLQGIRVREDNPSSVAQRVFQQTLYPEGNPFHPFSSTESVGQLTRTDLEAFYKTHYRPDNTIISIVGDFDPARVRALLTEKLGNWQASGPVPSVTYPAARKPQGVVRQNPALPGKTQAVTFLGYPSIDRKDPNYYSSLILNQVLGGDTLSSRLGSEIRDRLGLTYGVQSAFQASVQPGPFTVVLQTNPADANRAVDATLALIRDVRERGLSVSEVETAKKSILSSYAIALADPGNLAGTFTGNAILGLPQRELRDFQAKISAITPQNVNAAARVLLDPQNILIVTAGPPQNR
;
A
#
# COMPACT_ATOMS: atom_id res chain seq x y z
N MET A 1 -31.06 3.31 52.81
CA MET A 1 -29.84 4.12 52.99
C MET A 1 -28.69 3.20 53.38
N LYS A 2 -27.50 3.36 52.75
CA LYS A 2 -26.31 2.48 52.79
C LYS A 2 -26.34 1.22 51.90
N ARG A 3 -26.25 1.39 50.57
CA ARG A 3 -25.67 0.38 49.65
C ARG A 3 -25.29 0.90 48.24
N SER A 4 -25.28 2.21 48.01
CA SER A 4 -25.06 2.81 46.66
C SER A 4 -23.72 3.52 46.45
N LEU A 5 -22.74 3.35 47.35
CA LEU A 5 -21.49 4.15 47.31
C LEU A 5 -20.20 3.35 47.07
N MET A 6 -20.29 2.05 46.75
CA MET A 6 -19.09 1.18 46.66
C MET A 6 -18.77 0.68 45.23
N VAL A 7 -19.54 1.10 44.21
CA VAL A 7 -19.28 0.76 42.80
C VAL A 7 -18.56 1.90 42.05
N THR A 8 -18.47 3.10 42.62
CA THR A 8 -17.84 4.25 41.96
C THR A 8 -16.38 4.47 42.35
N LEU A 9 -15.84 3.72 43.33
CA LEU A 9 -14.44 3.87 43.78
C LEU A 9 -13.47 2.80 43.26
N LEU A 10 -13.94 1.76 42.57
CA LEU A 10 -13.06 0.72 41.99
C LEU A 10 -12.71 0.95 40.51
N THR A 11 -13.29 1.98 39.88
CA THR A 11 -12.99 2.40 38.49
C THR A 11 -11.89 3.47 38.40
N CYS A 12 -11.43 4.04 39.52
CA CYS A 12 -10.38 5.07 39.55
C CYS A 12 -8.97 4.54 39.90
N LEU A 13 -8.80 3.26 40.24
CA LEU A 13 -7.50 2.70 40.70
C LEU A 13 -6.87 1.70 39.72
N LEU A 14 -7.38 1.62 38.49
CA LEU A 14 -6.80 0.81 37.40
C LEU A 14 -6.31 1.66 36.20
N CYS A 15 -6.34 3.00 36.30
CA CYS A 15 -5.85 3.92 35.25
C CYS A 15 -4.37 4.31 35.39
N GLU A 16 -3.65 3.81 36.41
CA GLU A 16 -2.19 3.99 36.56
C GLU A 16 -1.40 2.70 36.29
N ALA A 17 -1.97 1.76 35.53
CA ALA A 17 -1.17 0.73 34.90
C ALA A 17 -0.33 1.41 33.81
N GLY A 18 0.92 1.72 34.17
CA GLY A 18 1.84 2.57 33.42
C GLY A 18 1.76 2.37 31.91
N ALA A 19 1.52 3.47 31.20
CA ALA A 19 1.67 3.52 29.77
C ALA A 19 3.14 3.23 29.44
N GLN A 20 3.50 1.96 29.26
CA GLN A 20 4.83 1.51 28.87
C GLN A 20 5.37 2.46 27.81
N SER A 21 6.45 3.18 28.12
CA SER A 21 7.12 4.06 27.18
C SER A 21 7.43 3.24 25.93
N LEU A 22 6.86 3.64 24.80
CA LEU A 22 7.26 3.05 23.53
C LEU A 22 8.72 3.35 23.32
N ASN A 23 9.47 2.29 23.04
CA ASN A 23 10.87 2.35 22.73
C ASN A 23 11.07 1.48 21.48
N SER A 24 10.87 2.07 20.30
CA SER A 24 11.04 1.40 19.01
C SER A 24 12.47 0.89 18.85
N THR A 25 13.43 1.57 19.48
CA THR A 25 14.84 1.20 19.51
C THR A 25 15.23 0.19 20.59
N GLN A 26 14.27 -0.28 21.40
CA GLN A 26 14.54 -1.34 22.37
C GLN A 26 15.05 -2.61 21.66
N GLY A 27 16.17 -3.13 22.13
CA GLY A 27 16.82 -4.30 21.54
C GLY A 27 17.61 -4.01 20.26
N VAL A 28 17.72 -2.74 19.83
CA VAL A 28 18.56 -2.36 18.69
C VAL A 28 20.02 -2.25 19.13
N THR A 29 20.90 -2.96 18.43
CA THR A 29 22.36 -2.80 18.55
C THR A 29 22.89 -2.03 17.36
N ARG A 30 23.55 -0.89 17.63
CA ARG A 30 24.25 -0.07 16.62
C ARG A 30 25.74 -0.40 16.60
N THR A 31 26.25 -0.78 15.43
CA THR A 31 27.68 -1.00 15.17
C THR A 31 28.12 -0.11 14.02
N VAL A 32 29.31 0.49 14.10
CA VAL A 32 29.94 1.17 12.95
C VAL A 32 31.17 0.37 12.56
N LEU A 33 31.25 -0.06 11.30
CA LEU A 33 32.41 -0.77 10.78
C LEU A 33 33.58 0.19 10.52
N GLU A 34 34.80 -0.34 10.37
CA GLU A 34 36.00 0.47 10.08
C GLU A 34 35.88 1.28 8.78
N ASN A 35 35.15 0.75 7.80
CA ASN A 35 34.82 1.42 6.54
C ASN A 35 33.70 2.47 6.66
N GLY A 36 33.14 2.70 7.84
CA GLY A 36 32.12 3.71 8.09
C GLY A 36 30.66 3.23 7.96
N LEU A 37 30.41 1.99 7.50
CA LEU A 37 29.06 1.45 7.44
C LEU A 37 28.42 1.43 8.83
N THR A 38 27.27 2.10 8.96
CA THR A 38 26.42 1.95 10.15
C THR A 38 25.55 0.72 9.98
N VAL A 39 25.58 -0.16 10.98
CA VAL A 39 24.80 -1.40 11.02
C VAL A 39 23.88 -1.36 12.24
N LEU A 40 22.57 -1.48 11.99
CA LEU A 40 21.53 -1.58 13.02
C LEU A 40 20.98 -3.01 13.00
N THR A 41 20.99 -3.68 14.15
CA THR A 41 20.50 -5.06 14.30
C THR A 41 19.44 -5.12 15.38
N LYS A 42 18.34 -5.86 15.16
CA LYS A 42 17.29 -6.11 16.16
C LYS A 42 16.77 -7.55 16.05
N GLU A 43 16.95 -8.34 17.10
CA GLU A 43 16.48 -9.74 17.14
C GLU A 43 14.96 -9.80 17.38
N VAL A 44 14.23 -10.52 16.52
CA VAL A 44 12.79 -10.77 16.62
C VAL A 44 12.51 -12.23 16.23
N THR A 45 12.09 -13.06 17.18
CA THR A 45 12.01 -14.53 16.99
C THR A 45 10.59 -15.07 16.79
N SER A 46 9.62 -14.22 16.43
CA SER A 46 8.21 -14.62 16.28
C SER A 46 7.93 -15.46 15.03
N ALA A 47 8.76 -15.30 14.01
CA ALA A 47 8.74 -16.09 12.77
C ALA A 47 10.17 -16.26 12.23
N PRO A 48 10.49 -17.36 11.51
CA PRO A 48 11.85 -17.67 11.05
C PRO A 48 12.25 -16.88 9.80
N VAL A 49 12.09 -15.56 9.86
CA VAL A 49 12.36 -14.63 8.75
C VAL A 49 13.26 -13.49 9.21
N VAL A 50 14.02 -12.95 8.26
CA VAL A 50 14.92 -11.82 8.46
C VAL A 50 14.70 -10.81 7.34
N THR A 51 14.51 -9.55 7.71
CA THR A 51 14.56 -8.42 6.77
C THR A 51 15.95 -7.79 6.80
N VAL A 52 16.50 -7.53 5.62
CA VAL A 52 17.77 -6.84 5.39
C VAL A 52 17.46 -5.65 4.49
N GLN A 53 17.75 -4.46 4.98
CA GLN A 53 17.51 -3.22 4.27
C GLN A 53 18.78 -2.38 4.24
N ILE A 54 19.09 -1.80 3.09
CA ILE A 54 20.20 -0.87 2.95
C ILE A 54 19.72 0.47 2.44
N TYR A 55 20.08 1.51 3.19
CA TYR A 55 19.72 2.88 2.92
C TYR A 55 20.96 3.69 2.60
N TYR A 56 21.00 4.26 1.40
CA TYR A 56 22.02 5.21 1.00
C TYR A 56 21.52 6.62 1.32
N LYS A 57 22.38 7.45 1.93
CA LYS A 57 22.07 8.85 2.30
C LYS A 57 22.08 9.80 1.10
N ILE A 58 21.58 9.33 -0.04
CA ILE A 58 21.51 10.01 -1.32
C ILE A 58 20.10 9.88 -1.87
N GLY A 59 19.51 10.99 -2.33
CA GLY A 59 18.21 10.98 -3.00
C GLY A 59 18.13 12.08 -4.06
N SER A 60 16.92 12.39 -4.54
CA SER A 60 16.76 13.38 -5.61
C SER A 60 17.17 14.80 -5.19
N ARG A 61 17.25 15.11 -3.89
CA ARG A 61 17.75 16.42 -3.42
C ARG A 61 19.21 16.68 -3.79
N ASN A 62 19.96 15.62 -4.03
CA ASN A 62 21.40 15.68 -4.27
C ASN A 62 21.76 15.79 -5.76
N GLU A 63 20.74 15.81 -6.62
CA GLU A 63 20.89 15.89 -8.07
C GLU A 63 21.33 17.30 -8.47
N ALA A 64 22.31 17.36 -9.38
CA ALA A 64 22.71 18.63 -9.97
C ALA A 64 21.63 19.13 -10.97
N PRO A 65 21.58 20.44 -11.27
CA PRO A 65 20.72 20.94 -12.33
C PRO A 65 20.97 20.22 -13.67
N GLY A 66 19.90 19.82 -14.34
CA GLY A 66 19.96 19.12 -15.64
C GLY A 66 20.22 17.61 -15.56
N VAL A 67 20.23 17.03 -14.35
CA VAL A 67 20.24 15.57 -14.17
C VAL A 67 19.10 15.08 -13.27
N ASN A 68 17.93 15.74 -13.31
CA ASN A 68 16.82 15.36 -12.44
C ASN A 68 16.29 13.96 -12.77
N GLY A 69 16.17 13.12 -11.74
CA GLY A 69 15.77 11.71 -11.84
C GLY A 69 16.95 10.73 -11.94
N ILE A 70 18.21 11.18 -11.91
CA ILE A 70 19.37 10.27 -12.02
C ILE A 70 19.51 9.35 -10.80
N ALA A 71 19.09 9.78 -9.60
CA ALA A 71 19.11 8.93 -8.40
C ALA A 71 18.10 7.77 -8.57
N HIS A 72 16.90 8.09 -9.02
CA HIS A 72 15.86 7.11 -9.33
C HIS A 72 16.26 6.21 -10.52
N GLN A 73 16.87 6.76 -11.57
CA GLN A 73 17.38 5.95 -12.68
C GLN A 73 18.47 4.98 -12.22
N LEU A 74 19.40 5.43 -11.37
CA LEU A 74 20.43 4.55 -10.81
C LEU A 74 19.82 3.46 -9.93
N GLU A 75 18.74 3.77 -9.21
CA GLU A 75 18.02 2.79 -8.42
C GLU A 75 17.61 1.57 -9.26
N HIS A 76 17.01 1.83 -10.43
CA HIS A 76 16.67 0.83 -11.44
C HIS A 76 17.91 0.10 -11.97
N MET A 77 18.97 0.86 -12.27
CA MET A 77 20.19 0.28 -12.83
C MET A 77 20.91 -0.67 -11.86
N LEU A 78 20.74 -0.51 -10.55
CA LEU A 78 21.33 -1.41 -9.55
C LEU A 78 20.72 -2.81 -9.55
N PHE A 79 19.61 -3.02 -10.25
CA PHE A 79 19.02 -4.34 -10.46
C PHE A 79 19.54 -5.08 -11.69
N LYS A 80 20.40 -4.44 -12.50
CA LYS A 80 20.84 -4.96 -13.81
C LYS A 80 21.97 -5.96 -13.79
N GLY A 81 22.47 -6.25 -12.61
CA GLY A 81 23.58 -7.15 -12.39
C GLY A 81 24.88 -6.43 -12.08
N THR A 82 25.86 -7.22 -11.71
CA THR A 82 27.19 -6.80 -11.31
C THR A 82 28.24 -7.49 -12.18
N GLN A 83 29.50 -7.10 -12.03
CA GLN A 83 30.61 -7.76 -12.72
C GLN A 83 30.72 -9.25 -12.35
N THR A 84 30.40 -9.60 -11.11
CA THR A 84 30.49 -10.99 -10.63
C THR A 84 29.18 -11.77 -10.84
N ARG A 85 28.06 -11.06 -10.99
CA ARG A 85 26.72 -11.61 -11.24
C ARG A 85 26.08 -10.85 -12.39
N PRO A 86 26.43 -11.17 -13.65
CA PRO A 86 25.88 -10.53 -14.85
C PRO A 86 24.45 -11.00 -15.15
N VAL A 87 23.62 -11.09 -14.11
CA VAL A 87 22.19 -11.44 -14.13
C VAL A 87 21.42 -10.44 -13.30
N GLN A 88 20.16 -10.24 -13.62
CA GLN A 88 19.33 -9.29 -12.87
C GLN A 88 19.07 -9.74 -11.44
N PHE A 89 19.08 -8.79 -10.52
CA PHE A 89 19.04 -9.08 -9.09
C PHE A 89 17.69 -9.60 -8.62
N GLY A 90 16.56 -9.10 -9.14
CA GLY A 90 15.28 -9.68 -8.74
C GLY A 90 15.08 -11.13 -9.19
N ARG A 91 15.84 -11.65 -10.18
CA ARG A 91 15.84 -13.09 -10.50
C ARG A 91 16.53 -13.84 -9.37
N LEU A 92 17.65 -13.31 -8.86
CA LEU A 92 18.33 -13.86 -7.69
C LEU A 92 17.43 -13.79 -6.44
N PHE A 93 16.75 -12.65 -6.22
CA PHE A 93 15.80 -12.50 -5.11
C PHE A 93 14.60 -13.43 -5.25
N ASN A 94 14.01 -13.55 -6.44
CA ASN A 94 12.93 -14.49 -6.71
C ASN A 94 13.35 -15.95 -6.48
N ALA A 95 14.58 -16.31 -6.87
CA ALA A 95 15.12 -17.65 -6.66
C ALA A 95 15.48 -17.93 -5.19
N LEU A 96 15.83 -16.90 -4.40
CA LEU A 96 15.84 -16.96 -2.93
C LEU A 96 14.43 -16.98 -2.33
N GLY A 97 13.42 -16.63 -3.13
CA GLY A 97 12.04 -16.42 -2.68
C GLY A 97 11.91 -15.26 -1.71
N ALA A 98 12.73 -14.23 -1.91
CA ALA A 98 12.72 -13.00 -1.13
C ALA A 98 11.55 -12.11 -1.54
N GLN A 99 10.93 -11.45 -0.57
CA GLN A 99 10.14 -10.25 -0.84
C GLN A 99 11.11 -9.08 -0.93
N SER A 100 11.29 -8.53 -2.14
CA SER A 100 12.29 -7.52 -2.45
C SER A 100 11.65 -6.32 -3.14
N ASN A 101 12.14 -5.12 -2.85
CA ASN A 101 11.71 -3.88 -3.49
C ASN A 101 12.72 -2.77 -3.15
N ALA A 102 12.60 -1.61 -3.80
CA ALA A 102 13.39 -0.42 -3.52
C ALA A 102 12.58 0.86 -3.72
N PHE A 103 13.14 1.96 -3.24
CA PHE A 103 12.58 3.28 -3.53
C PHE A 103 13.66 4.35 -3.51
N THR A 104 13.38 5.42 -4.24
CA THR A 104 14.09 6.69 -4.12
C THR A 104 13.12 7.72 -3.55
N SER A 105 13.64 8.51 -2.63
CA SER A 105 12.97 9.66 -2.06
C SER A 105 13.86 10.89 -2.27
N TYR A 106 13.47 12.02 -1.69
CA TYR A 106 14.30 13.21 -1.76
C TYR A 106 15.63 13.07 -1.01
N ASP A 107 15.67 12.41 0.15
CA ASP A 107 16.85 12.38 1.03
C ASP A 107 17.63 11.05 0.99
N GLN A 108 17.01 10.00 0.48
CA GLN A 108 17.55 8.65 0.53
C GLN A 108 17.05 7.75 -0.60
N THR A 109 17.85 6.74 -0.92
CA THR A 109 17.48 5.59 -1.75
C THR A 109 17.63 4.33 -0.89
N GLY A 110 16.55 3.56 -0.76
CA GLY A 110 16.47 2.38 0.09
C GLY A 110 16.20 1.12 -0.72
N TYR A 111 16.83 0.02 -0.34
CA TYR A 111 16.54 -1.33 -0.87
C TYR A 111 16.22 -2.23 0.30
N TYR A 112 15.12 -2.98 0.21
CA TYR A 112 14.67 -3.80 1.30
C TYR A 112 14.24 -5.17 0.82
N ASN A 113 14.67 -6.17 1.57
CA ASN A 113 14.53 -7.57 1.22
C ASN A 113 14.16 -8.36 2.46
N THR A 114 13.18 -9.24 2.38
CA THR A 114 12.80 -10.15 3.47
C THR A 114 12.91 -11.58 2.98
N VAL A 115 13.58 -12.43 3.75
CA VAL A 115 13.86 -13.84 3.43
C VAL A 115 13.64 -14.73 4.65
N GLU A 116 13.54 -16.04 4.42
CA GLU A 116 13.73 -17.04 5.48
C GLU A 116 15.11 -16.89 6.12
N ARG A 117 15.23 -17.13 7.43
CA ARG A 117 16.46 -16.88 8.20
C ARG A 117 17.69 -17.60 7.64
N GLU A 118 17.54 -18.82 7.12
CA GLU A 118 18.62 -19.63 6.55
C GLU A 118 19.24 -19.00 5.28
N LYS A 119 18.54 -18.03 4.67
CA LYS A 119 18.95 -17.32 3.45
C LYS A 119 19.47 -15.91 3.73
N ALA A 120 19.47 -15.45 4.99
CA ALA A 120 19.87 -14.09 5.34
C ALA A 120 21.33 -13.76 4.92
N PHE A 121 22.24 -14.73 5.04
CA PHE A 121 23.64 -14.51 4.65
C PHE A 121 23.85 -14.46 3.14
N ALA A 122 23.09 -15.26 2.38
CA ALA A 122 23.08 -15.15 0.93
C ALA A 122 22.59 -13.77 0.48
N LEU A 123 21.55 -13.26 1.13
CA LEU A 123 21.04 -11.93 0.88
C LEU A 123 22.08 -10.83 1.19
N LEU A 124 22.81 -10.92 2.31
CA LEU A 124 23.90 -9.98 2.61
C LEU A 124 25.00 -9.99 1.55
N GLU A 125 25.33 -11.15 1.00
CA GLU A 125 26.32 -11.26 -0.08
C GLU A 125 25.85 -10.59 -1.37
N LEU A 126 24.58 -10.77 -1.74
CA LEU A 126 23.98 -10.07 -2.88
C LEU A 126 24.03 -8.55 -2.67
N GLU A 127 23.61 -8.07 -1.51
CA GLU A 127 23.59 -6.63 -1.19
C GLU A 127 24.99 -6.01 -1.20
N ALA A 128 26.00 -6.71 -0.67
CA ALA A 128 27.39 -6.26 -0.71
C ALA A 128 27.96 -6.20 -2.14
N ASP A 129 27.63 -7.20 -2.98
CA ASP A 129 28.03 -7.21 -4.39
C ASP A 129 27.38 -6.08 -5.18
N ARG A 130 26.07 -5.84 -4.96
CA ARG A 130 25.31 -4.77 -5.60
C ARG A 130 25.83 -3.38 -5.24
N MET A 131 26.28 -3.18 -3.99
CA MET A 131 26.88 -1.92 -3.55
C MET A 131 28.17 -1.58 -4.30
N LYS A 132 29.00 -2.58 -4.65
CA LYS A 132 30.36 -2.35 -5.15
C LYS A 132 30.55 -2.63 -6.63
N ASN A 133 29.90 -3.65 -7.15
CA ASN A 133 30.23 -4.23 -8.45
C ASN A 133 29.16 -3.98 -9.51
N ALA A 134 28.17 -3.11 -9.28
CA ALA A 134 27.11 -2.83 -10.23
C ALA A 134 27.66 -2.36 -11.59
N VAL A 135 27.08 -2.88 -12.67
CA VAL A 135 27.50 -2.55 -14.04
C VAL A 135 26.45 -1.65 -14.68
N ILE A 136 26.87 -0.46 -15.07
CA ILE A 136 26.04 0.50 -15.80
C ILE A 136 26.52 0.48 -17.26
N ASN A 137 25.78 -0.20 -18.14
CA ASN A 137 26.09 -0.21 -19.58
C ASN A 137 25.02 0.51 -20.40
N ALA A 138 25.41 0.98 -21.59
CA ALA A 138 24.57 1.80 -22.45
C ALA A 138 23.30 1.08 -22.92
N GLY A 139 23.41 -0.19 -23.32
CA GLY A 139 22.25 -0.95 -23.82
C GLY A 139 21.19 -1.19 -22.75
N GLN A 140 21.60 -1.55 -21.53
CA GLN A 140 20.69 -1.68 -20.40
C GLN A 140 20.08 -0.33 -20.03
N LEU A 141 20.88 0.75 -19.99
CA LEU A 141 20.37 2.09 -19.71
C LEU A 141 19.35 2.57 -20.73
N ASP A 142 19.54 2.31 -22.03
CA ASP A 142 18.59 2.73 -23.06
C ASP A 142 17.24 2.02 -22.94
N SER A 143 17.26 0.71 -22.63
CA SER A 143 16.06 -0.03 -22.25
C SER A 143 15.40 0.60 -21.03
N GLU A 144 16.21 1.05 -20.07
CA GLU A 144 15.71 1.52 -18.80
C GLU A 144 15.14 2.92 -18.75
N LYS A 145 15.71 3.83 -19.53
CA LYS A 145 15.12 5.14 -19.75
C LYS A 145 13.69 5.00 -20.27
N ARG A 146 13.40 4.03 -21.14
CA ARG A 146 12.03 3.79 -21.64
C ARG A 146 11.07 3.37 -20.53
N VAL A 147 11.54 2.55 -19.58
CA VAL A 147 10.74 2.09 -18.45
C VAL A 147 10.42 3.28 -17.53
N VAL A 148 11.42 4.07 -17.15
CA VAL A 148 11.23 5.27 -16.31
C VAL A 148 10.34 6.33 -17.02
N LEU A 149 10.51 6.52 -18.33
CA LEU A 149 9.63 7.40 -19.11
C LEU A 149 8.18 6.91 -19.11
N SER A 150 7.96 5.59 -19.18
CA SER A 150 6.63 4.99 -19.09
C SER A 150 5.98 5.21 -17.71
N GLU A 151 6.76 5.17 -16.63
CA GLU A 151 6.25 5.54 -15.29
C GLU A 151 5.83 7.01 -15.21
N ILE A 152 6.66 7.92 -15.74
CA ILE A 152 6.35 9.35 -15.81
C ILE A 152 5.06 9.56 -16.61
N GLU A 153 4.94 8.94 -17.79
CA GLU A 153 3.73 8.99 -18.61
C GLU A 153 2.50 8.44 -17.88
N GLY A 154 2.66 7.34 -17.13
CA GLY A 154 1.60 6.74 -16.31
C GLY A 154 1.08 7.69 -15.24
N ASN A 155 1.99 8.39 -14.54
CA ASN A 155 1.64 9.40 -13.54
C ASN A 155 0.90 10.60 -14.17
N GLU A 156 1.25 11.00 -15.40
CA GLU A 156 0.59 12.09 -16.12
C GLU A 156 -0.89 11.79 -16.48
N ASN A 157 -1.36 10.53 -16.38
CA ASN A 157 -2.80 10.22 -16.49
C ASN A 157 -3.65 10.82 -15.35
N SER A 158 -3.03 11.14 -14.20
CA SER A 158 -3.72 11.70 -13.03
C SER A 158 -3.77 13.23 -13.08
N ALA A 159 -4.97 13.80 -12.96
CA ALA A 159 -5.13 15.26 -12.83
C ALA A 159 -4.50 15.80 -11.53
N ALA A 160 -4.63 15.03 -10.44
CA ALA A 160 -4.05 15.38 -9.14
C ALA A 160 -2.51 15.46 -9.19
N TYR A 161 -1.86 14.51 -9.88
CA TYR A 161 -0.40 14.51 -10.05
C TYR A 161 0.08 15.75 -10.81
N ARG A 162 -0.55 16.07 -11.95
CA ARG A 162 -0.23 17.25 -12.76
C ARG A 162 -0.36 18.55 -11.97
N LEU A 163 -1.47 18.71 -11.23
CA LEU A 163 -1.67 19.87 -10.37
C LEU A 163 -0.62 19.94 -9.26
N SER A 164 -0.37 18.84 -8.54
CA SER A 164 0.62 18.79 -7.46
C SER A 164 2.02 19.14 -7.97
N ARG A 165 2.41 18.62 -9.14
CA ARG A 165 3.71 18.93 -9.78
C ARG A 165 3.83 20.42 -10.09
N ALA A 166 2.80 21.04 -10.66
CA ALA A 166 2.79 22.47 -10.96
C ALA A 166 2.86 23.33 -9.68
N VAL A 167 2.07 23.00 -8.66
CA VAL A 167 2.04 23.71 -7.37
C VAL A 167 3.37 23.60 -6.64
N GLN A 168 3.93 22.40 -6.54
CA GLN A 168 5.22 22.16 -5.86
C GLN A 168 6.38 22.86 -6.57
N SER A 169 6.44 22.79 -7.90
CA SER A 169 7.46 23.49 -8.69
C SER A 169 7.41 25.00 -8.52
N ALA A 170 6.20 25.56 -8.49
CA ALA A 170 6.01 26.97 -8.21
C ALA A 170 6.35 27.33 -6.76
N ALA A 171 6.02 26.47 -5.78
CA ALA A 171 6.29 26.70 -4.37
C ALA A 171 7.80 26.76 -4.07
N PHE A 172 8.59 25.89 -4.69
CA PHE A 172 10.02 25.74 -4.42
C PHE A 172 10.85 25.97 -5.69
N PRO A 173 10.84 27.19 -6.25
CA PRO A 173 11.54 27.48 -7.50
C PRO A 173 13.04 27.31 -7.29
N LYS A 174 13.72 26.66 -8.26
CA LYS A 174 15.17 26.38 -8.22
C LYS A 174 15.62 25.50 -7.05
N SER A 175 14.68 24.84 -6.37
CA SER A 175 14.97 23.82 -5.36
C SER A 175 14.80 22.42 -5.97
N PRO A 176 15.65 21.44 -5.62
CA PRO A 176 15.42 20.07 -6.04
C PRO A 176 14.17 19.45 -5.37
N TYR A 177 13.71 19.97 -4.23
CA TYR A 177 12.42 19.60 -3.65
C TYR A 177 11.20 20.15 -4.44
N GLY A 178 11.43 21.08 -5.38
CA GLY A 178 10.44 21.55 -6.35
C GLY A 178 10.32 20.67 -7.59
N LEU A 179 11.16 19.62 -7.71
CA LEU A 179 11.20 18.70 -8.83
C LEU A 179 10.70 17.33 -8.39
N THR A 180 10.12 16.58 -9.33
CA THR A 180 9.67 15.22 -9.05
C THR A 180 10.85 14.27 -8.91
N VAL A 181 10.76 13.33 -7.97
CA VAL A 181 11.79 12.30 -7.74
C VAL A 181 12.08 11.49 -9.02
N GLY A 182 11.04 11.16 -9.78
CA GLY A 182 11.17 10.38 -11.02
C GLY A 182 11.85 11.10 -12.19
N GLY A 183 12.15 12.40 -12.06
CA GLY A 183 12.82 13.17 -13.12
C GLY A 183 11.87 13.86 -14.09
N THR A 184 12.45 14.52 -15.10
CA THR A 184 11.73 15.07 -16.25
C THR A 184 12.09 14.29 -17.51
N ARG A 185 11.17 14.19 -18.48
CA ARG A 185 11.44 13.52 -19.77
C ARG A 185 12.78 13.93 -20.38
N ARG A 186 13.01 15.25 -20.46
CA ARG A 186 14.21 15.84 -21.05
C ARG A 186 15.49 15.33 -20.37
N ASP A 187 15.50 15.29 -19.04
CA ASP A 187 16.68 14.89 -18.28
C ASP A 187 16.90 13.37 -18.39
N ILE A 188 15.83 12.56 -18.27
CA ILE A 188 15.92 11.10 -18.46
C ILE A 188 16.48 10.76 -19.84
N GLU A 189 15.97 11.37 -20.90
CA GLU A 189 16.44 11.14 -22.29
C GLU A 189 17.92 11.52 -22.47
N SER A 190 18.45 12.45 -21.66
CA SER A 190 19.83 12.93 -21.72
C SER A 190 20.85 12.05 -20.97
N PHE A 191 20.40 11.06 -20.21
CA PHE A 191 21.28 10.17 -19.46
C PHE A 191 22.05 9.23 -20.37
N ASP A 192 23.35 9.14 -20.11
CA ASP A 192 24.29 8.19 -20.69
C ASP A 192 24.94 7.34 -19.58
N ALA A 193 25.53 6.22 -19.96
CA ALA A 193 26.08 5.25 -19.01
C ALA A 193 27.23 5.84 -18.19
N GLU A 194 27.99 6.78 -18.76
CA GLU A 194 29.10 7.45 -18.07
C GLU A 194 28.58 8.30 -16.91
N LYS A 195 27.58 9.15 -17.14
CA LYS A 195 26.96 9.98 -16.10
C LYS A 195 26.37 9.14 -14.96
N VAL A 196 25.62 8.09 -15.30
CA VAL A 196 24.98 7.23 -14.28
C VAL A 196 26.04 6.43 -13.51
N SER A 197 27.08 5.93 -14.19
CA SER A 197 28.21 5.26 -13.54
C SER A 197 29.01 6.19 -12.64
N ALA A 198 29.26 7.42 -13.07
CA ALA A 198 29.92 8.43 -12.25
C ALA A 198 29.09 8.78 -11.00
N TYR A 199 27.77 8.89 -11.13
CA TYR A 199 26.86 9.11 -10.00
C TYR A 199 26.92 7.95 -9.00
N TYR A 200 26.89 6.71 -9.49
CA TYR A 200 27.04 5.50 -8.69
C TYR A 200 28.36 5.48 -7.91
N GLN A 201 29.49 5.59 -8.62
CA GLN A 201 30.83 5.57 -8.02
C GLN A 201 31.02 6.68 -6.99
N LYS A 202 30.38 7.83 -7.21
CA LYS A 202 30.47 8.98 -6.31
C LYS A 202 29.72 8.75 -4.99
N TYR A 203 28.54 8.15 -4.99
CA TYR A 203 27.65 8.18 -3.82
C TYR A 203 27.40 6.83 -3.15
N TYR A 204 27.59 5.71 -3.85
CA TYR A 204 27.28 4.37 -3.31
C TYR A 204 28.51 3.76 -2.65
N SER A 205 28.58 3.89 -1.32
CA SER A 205 29.71 3.42 -0.52
C SER A 205 29.31 3.13 0.93
N PRO A 206 30.06 2.29 1.66
CA PRO A 206 29.77 1.95 3.04
C PRO A 206 29.61 3.16 3.98
N GLU A 207 30.48 4.15 3.89
CA GLU A 207 30.53 5.32 4.79
C GLU A 207 29.30 6.25 4.70
N TYR A 208 28.52 6.16 3.63
CA TYR A 208 27.27 6.93 3.45
C TYR A 208 26.04 6.03 3.36
N ALA A 209 26.14 4.81 3.89
CA ALA A 209 25.05 3.86 3.95
C ALA A 209 24.72 3.44 5.39
N THR A 210 23.48 3.00 5.59
CA THR A 210 23.04 2.30 6.81
C THR A 210 22.42 0.97 6.43
N LEU A 211 22.97 -0.11 6.99
CA LEU A 211 22.45 -1.46 6.88
C LEU A 211 21.59 -1.76 8.11
N VAL A 212 20.33 -2.12 7.89
CA VAL A 212 19.34 -2.43 8.94
C VAL A 212 18.91 -3.88 8.80
N ILE A 213 19.02 -4.66 9.88
CA ILE A 213 18.70 -6.08 9.90
C ILE A 213 17.77 -6.38 11.09
N VAL A 214 16.56 -6.88 10.83
CA VAL A 214 15.56 -7.19 11.86
C VAL A 214 14.97 -8.58 11.61
N GLY A 215 14.86 -9.43 12.64
CA GLY A 215 14.28 -10.77 12.50
C GLY A 215 14.96 -11.87 13.32
N ASP A 216 14.73 -13.13 12.94
CA ASP A 216 15.18 -14.32 13.68
C ASP A 216 16.65 -14.65 13.36
N PHE A 217 17.58 -14.04 14.10
CA PHE A 217 19.01 -14.27 14.00
C PHE A 217 19.72 -13.97 15.33
N LYS A 218 21.01 -14.29 15.43
CA LYS A 218 21.89 -13.86 16.53
C LYS A 218 22.78 -12.70 16.11
N THR A 219 22.74 -11.61 16.86
CA THR A 219 23.42 -10.36 16.52
C THR A 219 24.93 -10.56 16.31
N ALA A 220 25.59 -11.33 17.16
CA ALA A 220 27.02 -11.58 17.05
C ALA A 220 27.40 -12.27 15.72
N GLU A 221 26.69 -13.33 15.35
CA GLU A 221 26.91 -14.10 14.11
C GLU A 221 26.58 -13.25 12.88
N MET A 222 25.47 -12.52 12.92
CA MET A 222 25.09 -11.61 11.84
C MET A 222 26.15 -10.53 11.61
N LEU A 223 26.65 -9.90 12.68
CA LEU A 223 27.72 -8.90 12.57
C LEU A 223 29.05 -9.49 12.06
N GLN A 224 29.34 -10.77 12.33
CA GLN A 224 30.50 -11.44 11.72
C GLN A 224 30.33 -11.54 10.20
N GLN A 225 29.16 -11.96 9.72
CA GLN A 225 28.87 -12.03 8.28
C GLN A 225 28.86 -10.65 7.64
N VAL A 226 28.27 -9.65 8.28
CA VAL A 226 28.29 -8.26 7.81
C VAL A 226 29.73 -7.74 7.69
N ARG A 227 30.59 -7.97 8.68
CA ARG A 227 32.02 -7.60 8.59
C ARG A 227 32.73 -8.32 7.43
N ALA A 228 32.47 -9.61 7.25
CA ALA A 228 33.09 -10.39 6.18
C ALA A 228 32.68 -9.93 4.79
N LYS A 229 31.41 -9.53 4.59
CA LYS A 229 30.88 -9.13 3.27
C LYS A 229 31.07 -7.65 2.96
N PHE A 230 30.80 -6.77 3.92
CA PHE A 230 30.85 -5.32 3.70
C PHE A 230 32.19 -4.69 4.09
N GLY A 231 32.90 -5.24 5.07
CA GLY A 231 34.18 -4.68 5.55
C GLY A 231 35.22 -4.43 4.43
N PRO A 232 35.44 -5.39 3.50
CA PRO A 232 36.41 -5.24 2.41
C PRO A 232 36.07 -4.19 1.34
N LEU A 233 34.86 -3.62 1.31
CA LEU A 233 34.42 -2.74 0.21
C LEU A 233 35.16 -1.37 0.16
N GLY A 234 35.92 -1.05 1.20
CA GLY A 234 36.72 0.16 1.34
C GLY A 234 35.91 1.43 1.59
N LYS A 235 36.60 2.56 1.72
CA LYS A 235 36.03 3.92 1.71
C LYS A 235 36.35 4.54 0.37
N ALA A 236 35.37 4.73 -0.48
CA ALA A 236 35.59 5.22 -1.84
C ALA A 236 34.52 6.21 -2.31
N GLY A 237 33.49 6.44 -1.50
CA GLY A 237 32.45 7.40 -1.82
C GLY A 237 32.84 8.82 -1.43
N THR A 238 32.14 9.76 -2.03
CA THR A 238 32.14 11.16 -1.66
C THR A 238 30.91 11.44 -0.80
N ALA A 239 31.07 12.26 0.22
CA ALA A 239 29.93 12.70 1.03
C ALA A 239 28.85 13.30 0.13
N PRO A 240 27.58 12.91 0.30
CA PRO A 240 26.46 13.63 -0.28
C PRO A 240 26.61 15.12 0.04
N VAL A 241 26.31 15.97 -0.94
CA VAL A 241 26.50 17.43 -0.78
C VAL A 241 25.78 17.89 0.49
N ASN A 242 26.57 18.40 1.44
CA ASN A 242 26.04 18.97 2.67
C ASN A 242 25.61 20.40 2.40
N ILE A 243 24.35 20.58 2.05
CA ILE A 243 23.75 21.88 1.82
C ILE A 243 23.37 22.43 3.20
N SER A 244 24.05 23.47 3.68
CA SER A 244 23.77 24.06 4.99
C SER A 244 22.53 24.95 4.99
N GLU A 245 22.16 25.50 3.83
CA GLU A 245 20.99 26.33 3.67
C GLU A 245 19.72 25.48 3.47
N PRO A 246 18.54 25.92 3.98
CA PRO A 246 17.29 25.27 3.69
C PRO A 246 16.99 25.26 2.19
N LEU A 247 16.56 24.11 1.67
CA LEU A 247 16.19 23.94 0.27
C LEU A 247 14.76 24.39 -0.02
N VAL A 248 13.94 24.59 1.00
CA VAL A 248 12.56 25.07 0.87
C VAL A 248 12.54 26.57 1.20
N PRO A 249 12.27 27.47 0.25
CA PRO A 249 12.07 28.88 0.57
C PRO A 249 10.98 29.09 1.62
N GLY A 250 11.25 29.90 2.64
CA GLY A 250 10.30 30.13 3.73
C GLY A 250 10.24 28.99 4.75
N SER A 251 11.15 28.01 4.72
CA SER A 251 11.22 26.97 5.76
C SER A 251 12.08 27.35 6.97
N SER A 252 12.95 28.35 6.84
CA SER A 252 13.77 28.86 7.95
C SER A 252 13.14 30.04 8.65
N GLU A 253 13.54 30.25 9.91
CA GLU A 253 13.14 31.41 10.71
C GLU A 253 13.33 32.74 9.98
N ALA A 254 14.41 32.87 9.21
CA ALA A 254 14.76 34.09 8.50
C ALA A 254 13.86 34.41 7.28
N THR A 255 13.11 33.43 6.75
CA THR A 255 12.36 33.58 5.48
C THR A 255 10.86 33.31 5.59
N LEU A 256 10.38 32.82 6.74
CA LEU A 256 8.96 32.60 7.03
C LEU A 256 8.16 33.92 6.99
N GLY A 257 7.05 33.93 6.25
CA GLY A 257 6.10 35.07 6.20
C GLY A 257 6.44 36.22 5.25
N ASN A 258 7.64 36.22 4.64
CA ASN A 258 8.10 37.27 3.73
C ASN A 258 7.82 36.98 2.25
N ALA A 259 7.05 35.93 1.95
CA ALA A 259 6.68 35.60 0.58
C ALA A 259 5.52 36.50 0.09
N PRO A 260 5.63 37.14 -1.09
CA PRO A 260 4.51 37.87 -1.67
C PRO A 260 3.39 36.88 -2.01
N ALA A 261 2.13 37.31 -1.80
CA ALA A 261 0.97 36.54 -2.23
C ALA A 261 1.06 36.26 -3.73
N ARG A 262 0.87 35.00 -4.11
CA ARG A 262 0.94 34.55 -5.50
C ARG A 262 -0.47 34.36 -6.05
N ALA A 263 -0.66 34.69 -7.32
CA ALA A 263 -1.89 34.33 -8.02
C ALA A 263 -2.04 32.79 -8.01
N PRO A 264 -3.25 32.24 -7.81
CA PRO A 264 -3.47 30.81 -7.89
C PRO A 264 -3.05 30.26 -9.25
N ILE A 265 -2.44 29.08 -9.25
CA ILE A 265 -2.17 28.32 -10.47
C ILE A 265 -3.49 27.73 -10.94
N VAL A 266 -3.86 27.90 -12.21
CA VAL A 266 -5.08 27.30 -12.76
C VAL A 266 -4.69 26.41 -13.93
N LEU A 267 -4.89 25.09 -13.78
CA LEU A 267 -4.68 24.12 -14.84
C LEU A 267 -6.01 23.78 -15.51
N ARG A 268 -6.13 24.08 -16.81
CA ARG A 268 -7.32 23.78 -17.62
C ARG A 268 -7.02 22.67 -18.62
N GLU A 269 -7.12 21.43 -18.14
CA GLU A 269 -6.70 20.24 -18.89
C GLU A 269 -7.76 19.14 -18.81
N PRO A 270 -7.71 18.11 -19.70
CA PRO A 270 -8.64 16.99 -19.63
C PRO A 270 -8.54 16.26 -18.29
N GLY A 271 -9.68 15.89 -17.73
CA GLY A 271 -9.73 15.14 -16.49
C GLY A 271 -11.11 15.14 -15.88
N ALA A 272 -11.25 14.31 -14.88
CA ALA A 272 -12.52 14.08 -14.23
C ALA A 272 -12.99 15.26 -13.37
N THR A 273 -12.14 15.74 -12.45
CA THR A 273 -12.44 16.60 -11.27
C THR A 273 -11.93 18.00 -11.32
N PRO A 274 -12.69 18.95 -10.74
CA PRO A 274 -12.06 20.06 -10.05
C PRO A 274 -11.24 19.56 -8.85
N ILE A 275 -10.02 20.07 -8.67
CA ILE A 275 -9.15 19.74 -7.53
C ILE A 275 -8.56 21.02 -6.98
N MET A 276 -8.56 21.18 -5.66
CA MET A 276 -7.77 22.19 -4.97
C MET A 276 -6.51 21.52 -4.42
N ASN A 277 -5.34 22.14 -4.65
CA ASN A 277 -4.09 21.76 -4.03
C ASN A 277 -3.40 22.99 -3.44
N ALA A 278 -2.84 22.88 -2.24
CA ALA A 278 -2.03 23.93 -1.64
C ALA A 278 -0.85 23.35 -0.88
N VAL A 279 0.25 24.10 -0.83
CA VAL A 279 1.45 23.75 -0.06
C VAL A 279 1.94 24.94 0.76
N TYR A 280 2.31 24.68 2.01
CA TYR A 280 2.98 25.63 2.90
C TYR A 280 4.41 25.14 3.19
N PRO A 281 5.43 26.01 3.16
CA PRO A 281 6.76 25.66 3.64
C PRO A 281 6.73 25.24 5.12
N LEU A 282 7.42 24.14 5.45
CA LEU A 282 7.65 23.65 6.81
C LEU A 282 9.17 23.53 7.07
N PRO A 283 9.62 23.50 8.33
CA PRO A 283 11.03 23.34 8.65
C PRO A 283 11.51 21.91 8.41
N ASP A 284 12.82 21.69 8.52
CA ASP A 284 13.42 20.36 8.43
C ASP A 284 12.99 19.43 9.58
N ILE A 285 13.23 18.14 9.39
CA ILE A 285 12.80 17.06 10.29
C ILE A 285 13.30 17.17 11.74
N ASN A 286 14.43 17.84 11.98
CA ASN A 286 15.01 17.95 13.32
C ASN A 286 14.60 19.25 14.04
N HIS A 287 13.75 20.07 13.43
CA HIS A 287 13.30 21.32 14.02
C HIS A 287 12.37 21.06 15.23
N PRO A 288 12.50 21.84 16.33
CA PRO A 288 11.71 21.64 17.55
C PRO A 288 10.19 21.80 17.37
N ASP A 289 9.74 22.41 16.26
CA ASP A 289 8.32 22.58 15.95
C ASP A 289 7.68 21.34 15.29
N VAL A 290 8.46 20.36 14.83
CA VAL A 290 7.94 19.17 14.13
C VAL A 290 6.92 18.38 14.98
N PRO A 291 7.13 18.14 16.29
CA PRO A 291 6.10 17.52 17.14
C PRO A 291 4.79 18.31 17.18
N ALA A 292 4.86 19.63 17.33
CA ALA A 292 3.66 20.48 17.37
C ALA A 292 2.94 20.51 16.01
N LEU A 293 3.67 20.48 14.89
CA LEU A 293 3.11 20.39 13.54
C LEU A 293 2.41 19.06 13.29
N LYS A 294 2.94 17.94 13.81
CA LYS A 294 2.24 16.64 13.73
C LYS A 294 0.96 16.64 14.54
N VAL A 295 0.98 17.17 15.78
CA VAL A 295 -0.23 17.33 16.60
C VAL A 295 -1.25 18.23 15.91
N MET A 296 -0.80 19.35 15.32
CA MET A 296 -1.63 20.26 14.54
C MET A 296 -2.36 19.54 13.40
N ASP A 297 -1.65 18.73 12.61
CA ASP A 297 -2.23 17.95 11.51
C ASP A 297 -3.28 16.95 12.02
N PHE A 298 -3.02 16.27 13.14
CA PHE A 298 -4.01 15.35 13.71
C PHE A 298 -5.27 16.07 14.22
N VAL A 299 -5.14 17.28 14.79
CA VAL A 299 -6.32 18.10 15.14
C VAL A 299 -7.08 18.55 13.89
N LEU A 300 -6.34 18.90 12.82
CA LEU A 300 -6.93 19.33 11.56
C LEU A 300 -7.66 18.19 10.87
N LEU A 301 -7.03 17.04 10.67
CA LEU A 301 -7.59 15.94 9.89
C LEU A 301 -7.10 14.54 10.31
N SER A 302 -7.35 14.15 11.56
CA SER A 302 -7.32 12.74 11.98
C SER A 302 -8.66 12.31 12.58
N GLY A 303 -9.27 11.25 12.03
CA GLY A 303 -10.57 10.78 12.49
C GLY A 303 -11.75 11.70 12.14
N ARG A 304 -12.95 11.28 12.54
CA ARG A 304 -14.22 11.90 12.13
C ARG A 304 -14.54 13.20 12.86
N THR A 305 -13.93 13.44 14.02
CA THR A 305 -14.24 14.62 14.85
C THR A 305 -13.23 15.75 14.69
N SER A 306 -12.24 15.58 13.81
CA SER A 306 -11.25 16.59 13.44
C SER A 306 -11.87 17.77 12.67
N ARG A 307 -11.22 18.92 12.73
CA ARG A 307 -11.82 20.20 12.28
C ARG A 307 -12.09 20.22 10.78
N LEU A 308 -11.12 19.82 9.96
CA LEU A 308 -11.30 19.72 8.51
C LEU A 308 -12.22 18.56 8.15
N TYR A 309 -12.32 17.50 8.95
CA TYR A 309 -13.35 16.49 8.67
C TYR A 309 -14.74 17.11 8.76
N ARG A 310 -15.01 17.87 9.82
CA ARG A 310 -16.28 18.56 10.01
C ARG A 310 -16.55 19.60 8.92
N SER A 311 -15.57 20.47 8.65
CA SER A 311 -15.77 21.57 7.70
C SER A 311 -15.75 21.15 6.23
N MET A 312 -15.12 20.03 5.88
CA MET A 312 -15.03 19.52 4.50
C MET A 312 -15.97 18.36 4.24
N PHE A 313 -15.84 17.29 5.02
CA PHE A 313 -16.49 16.02 4.75
C PHE A 313 -17.92 15.98 5.32
N GLN A 314 -18.10 16.34 6.60
CA GLN A 314 -19.41 16.31 7.26
C GLN A 314 -20.34 17.42 6.74
N SER A 315 -19.79 18.57 6.34
CA SER A 315 -20.54 19.65 5.69
C SER A 315 -21.02 19.30 4.27
N GLY A 316 -20.55 18.20 3.69
CA GLY A 316 -20.82 17.81 2.31
C GLY A 316 -20.10 18.66 1.26
N LEU A 317 -19.00 19.33 1.62
CA LEU A 317 -18.25 20.19 0.71
C LEU A 317 -17.20 19.41 -0.11
N ALA A 318 -16.51 18.47 0.52
CA ALA A 318 -15.47 17.64 -0.09
C ALA A 318 -15.93 16.19 -0.23
N ALA A 319 -15.67 15.59 -1.38
CA ALA A 319 -15.88 14.18 -1.61
C ALA A 319 -14.66 13.33 -1.22
N GLY A 320 -13.46 13.91 -1.34
CA GLY A 320 -12.18 13.29 -0.99
C GLY A 320 -11.11 14.36 -0.75
N GLY A 321 -10.00 13.97 -0.14
CA GLY A 321 -8.90 14.88 0.15
C GLY A 321 -8.18 14.53 1.44
N GLY A 322 -7.16 15.31 1.75
CA GLY A 322 -6.29 15.07 2.89
C GLY A 322 -5.31 16.21 3.13
N THR A 323 -4.67 16.15 4.29
CA THR A 323 -3.52 16.97 4.65
C THR A 323 -2.35 16.07 5.00
N SER A 324 -1.12 16.57 4.84
CA SER A 324 0.08 15.84 5.27
C SER A 324 1.25 16.79 5.53
N PRO A 325 1.83 16.81 6.75
CA PRO A 325 3.11 17.45 7.01
C PRO A 325 4.25 16.54 6.55
N ASN A 326 5.02 17.01 5.58
CA ASN A 326 6.19 16.31 5.06
C ASN A 326 7.45 17.03 5.56
N HIS A 327 8.31 16.29 6.25
CA HIS A 327 9.58 16.81 6.76
C HIS A 327 10.74 16.04 6.15
N PHE A 328 11.72 16.78 5.67
CA PHE A 328 12.91 16.29 5.00
C PHE A 328 14.15 16.87 5.67
N LEU A 329 15.31 16.37 5.28
CA LEU A 329 16.58 16.75 5.91
C LEU A 329 16.92 18.24 5.77
N ARG A 330 16.40 18.95 4.75
CA ARG A 330 16.69 20.38 4.48
C ARG A 330 15.43 21.22 4.24
N GLY A 331 14.35 20.92 4.95
CA GLY A 331 13.09 21.64 4.90
C GLY A 331 11.91 20.69 4.85
N GLY A 332 10.73 21.19 4.53
CA GLY A 332 9.52 20.39 4.45
C GLY A 332 8.37 21.18 3.86
N TRP A 333 7.20 20.55 3.75
CA TRP A 333 5.97 21.25 3.40
C TRP A 333 4.72 20.56 3.93
N PHE A 334 3.71 21.38 4.23
CA PHE A 334 2.36 20.94 4.55
C PHE A 334 1.55 20.89 3.26
N SER A 335 1.21 19.68 2.82
CA SER A 335 0.38 19.45 1.64
C SER A 335 -1.09 19.46 2.01
N VAL A 336 -1.92 20.06 1.16
CA VAL A 336 -3.38 20.09 1.27
C VAL A 336 -3.96 19.76 -0.09
N SER A 337 -4.89 18.82 -0.14
CA SER A 337 -5.59 18.49 -1.39
C SER A 337 -7.04 18.14 -1.11
N PHE A 338 -7.98 18.73 -1.85
CA PHE A 338 -9.41 18.42 -1.73
C PHE A 338 -10.11 18.40 -3.09
N THR A 339 -11.05 17.46 -3.20
CA THR A 339 -11.95 17.27 -4.33
C THR A 339 -13.36 17.67 -3.88
N PRO A 340 -14.05 18.60 -4.56
CA PRO A 340 -15.39 19.03 -4.16
C PRO A 340 -16.42 17.94 -4.43
N THR A 341 -17.49 17.92 -3.65
CA THR A 341 -18.71 17.17 -3.99
C THR A 341 -19.38 17.77 -5.24
N PRO A 342 -20.26 17.00 -5.92
CA PRO A 342 -20.94 17.49 -7.12
C PRO A 342 -21.71 18.80 -6.86
N GLY A 343 -21.49 19.82 -7.69
CA GLY A 343 -22.13 21.13 -7.55
C GLY A 343 -21.43 22.10 -6.58
N LYS A 344 -20.34 21.68 -5.94
CA LYS A 344 -19.44 22.56 -5.18
C LYS A 344 -18.21 22.95 -6.00
N THR A 345 -17.53 24.03 -5.60
CA THR A 345 -16.35 24.56 -6.32
C THR A 345 -15.07 24.46 -5.50
N THR A 346 -13.93 24.52 -6.19
CA THR A 346 -12.61 24.58 -5.53
C THR A 346 -12.44 25.85 -4.71
N GLN A 347 -13.08 26.96 -5.08
CA GLN A 347 -13.05 28.20 -4.30
C GLN A 347 -13.84 28.07 -2.99
N GLN A 348 -14.94 27.29 -2.97
CA GLN A 348 -15.65 27.02 -1.72
C GLN A 348 -14.81 26.15 -0.78
N LEU A 349 -14.12 25.13 -1.31
CA LEU A 349 -13.14 24.35 -0.55
C LEU A 349 -12.05 25.25 0.02
N ASP A 350 -11.51 26.13 -0.79
CA ASP A 350 -10.44 27.04 -0.39
C ASP A 350 -10.87 27.97 0.75
N ALA A 351 -12.06 28.56 0.64
CA ALA A 351 -12.63 29.41 1.67
C ALA A 351 -12.88 28.65 2.98
N ALA A 352 -13.44 27.43 2.91
CA ALA A 352 -13.68 26.60 4.09
C ALA A 352 -12.38 26.18 4.77
N TYR A 353 -11.35 25.85 3.98
CA TYR A 353 -10.03 25.50 4.47
C TYR A 353 -9.41 26.68 5.20
N LEU A 354 -9.33 27.84 4.55
CA LEU A 354 -8.80 29.07 5.15
C LEU A 354 -9.56 29.52 6.39
N SER A 355 -10.89 29.33 6.42
CA SER A 355 -11.69 29.60 7.63
C SER A 355 -11.27 28.70 8.79
N THR A 356 -11.13 27.40 8.53
CA THR A 356 -10.72 26.41 9.54
C THR A 356 -9.31 26.70 10.06
N ILE A 357 -8.38 27.09 9.18
CA ILE A 357 -7.02 27.47 9.58
C ILE A 357 -7.00 28.78 10.39
N ARG A 358 -7.83 29.78 10.04
CA ARG A 358 -7.97 31.01 10.84
C ARG A 358 -8.48 30.70 12.24
N GLU A 359 -9.50 29.86 12.37
CA GLU A 359 -10.01 29.45 13.69
C GLU A 359 -8.95 28.76 14.55
N LEU A 360 -8.11 27.90 13.94
CA LEU A 360 -6.98 27.28 14.63
C LEU A 360 -5.93 28.30 15.10
N ARG A 361 -5.59 29.27 14.23
CA ARG A 361 -4.65 30.35 14.58
C ARG A 361 -5.17 31.27 15.67
N ASP A 362 -6.45 31.62 15.64
CA ASP A 362 -7.03 32.63 16.52
C ASP A 362 -7.44 32.06 17.88
N ARG A 363 -7.98 30.83 17.90
CA ARG A 363 -8.56 30.21 19.11
C ARG A 363 -7.75 29.06 19.68
N GLY A 364 -6.73 28.57 18.96
CA GLY A 364 -5.94 27.40 19.38
C GLY A 364 -6.78 26.12 19.38
N VAL A 365 -6.40 25.17 20.24
CA VAL A 365 -7.01 23.83 20.36
C VAL A 365 -7.52 23.57 21.77
N SER A 366 -8.56 22.75 21.91
CA SER A 366 -9.06 22.32 23.22
C SER A 366 -8.16 21.25 23.86
N ALA A 367 -8.33 21.01 25.16
CA ALA A 367 -7.61 19.97 25.87
C ALA A 367 -7.94 18.57 25.35
N GLU A 368 -9.19 18.36 24.95
CA GLU A 368 -9.69 17.10 24.37
C GLU A 368 -9.10 16.86 22.99
N GLU A 369 -9.10 17.87 22.11
CA GLU A 369 -8.47 17.78 20.78
C GLU A 369 -6.98 17.45 20.90
N LEU A 370 -6.27 18.14 21.81
CA LEU A 370 -4.85 17.91 22.06
C LEU A 370 -4.58 16.48 22.57
N THR A 371 -5.37 16.01 23.53
CA THR A 371 -5.21 14.68 24.13
C THR A 371 -5.48 13.60 23.09
N ARG A 372 -6.58 13.71 22.33
CA ARG A 372 -6.92 12.79 21.24
C ARG A 372 -5.83 12.73 20.19
N ALA A 373 -5.35 13.88 19.71
CA ALA A 373 -4.29 13.94 18.71
C ALA A 373 -3.02 13.23 19.17
N LYS A 374 -2.58 13.45 20.42
CA LYS A 374 -1.43 12.74 21.00
C LYS A 374 -1.65 11.24 21.12
N THR A 375 -2.82 10.82 21.57
CA THR A 375 -3.18 9.39 21.68
C THR A 375 -3.15 8.71 20.32
N LEU A 376 -3.77 9.32 19.32
CA LEU A 376 -3.77 8.83 17.95
C LEU A 376 -2.34 8.75 17.40
N ILE A 377 -1.54 9.81 17.48
CA ILE A 377 -0.14 9.79 16.98
C ILE A 377 0.62 8.61 17.58
N ARG A 378 0.56 8.45 18.91
CA ARG A 378 1.23 7.33 19.59
C ARG A 378 0.73 5.97 19.06
N ALA A 379 -0.58 5.79 18.93
CA ALA A 379 -1.17 4.55 18.45
C ALA A 379 -0.78 4.24 17.00
N TYR A 380 -0.80 5.23 16.11
CA TYR A 380 -0.39 5.06 14.71
C TYR A 380 1.07 4.61 14.61
N GLU A 381 1.98 5.18 15.41
CA GLU A 381 3.38 4.74 15.45
C GLU A 381 3.52 3.30 15.97
N VAL A 382 2.80 2.92 17.04
CA VAL A 382 2.84 1.53 17.57
C VAL A 382 2.31 0.53 16.54
N LEU A 383 1.14 0.82 15.98
CA LEU A 383 0.41 -0.09 15.11
C LEU A 383 1.03 -0.14 13.71
N GLY A 384 1.75 0.90 13.29
CA GLY A 384 2.56 0.88 12.08
C GLY A 384 3.76 -0.06 12.19
N ASN A 385 4.25 -0.34 13.40
CA ASN A 385 5.52 -1.02 13.62
C ASN A 385 5.41 -2.52 13.96
N ARG A 386 4.32 -3.16 13.55
CA ARG A 386 3.97 -4.55 13.94
C ARG A 386 4.77 -5.63 13.22
N SER A 387 5.24 -5.37 12.00
CA SER A 387 6.05 -6.33 11.22
C SER A 387 7.54 -5.99 11.31
N ILE A 388 8.40 -6.99 11.12
CA ILE A 388 9.86 -6.79 11.12
C ILE A 388 10.30 -5.85 9.99
N THR A 389 9.61 -5.87 8.85
CA THR A 389 9.88 -4.99 7.70
C THR A 389 9.59 -3.54 8.04
N ALA A 390 8.46 -3.26 8.71
CA ALA A 390 8.13 -1.90 9.16
C ALA A 390 9.12 -1.38 10.21
N GLN A 391 9.58 -2.26 11.12
CA GLN A 391 10.62 -1.93 12.11
C GLN A 391 11.93 -1.54 11.44
N ALA A 392 12.37 -2.31 10.45
CA ALA A 392 13.58 -1.97 9.71
C ALA A 392 13.41 -0.69 8.87
N GLN A 393 12.22 -0.44 8.31
CA GLN A 393 11.93 0.79 7.56
C GLN A 393 11.99 2.04 8.45
N GLN A 394 11.37 1.99 9.63
CA GLN A 394 11.45 3.09 10.60
C GLN A 394 12.90 3.36 11.01
N LEU A 395 13.68 2.33 11.37
CA LEU A 395 15.08 2.49 11.78
C LEU A 395 15.94 3.03 10.64
N GLY A 396 15.68 2.58 9.41
CA GLY A 396 16.35 3.05 8.21
C GLY A 396 16.09 4.53 7.97
N TYR A 397 14.82 4.94 7.92
CA TYR A 397 14.39 6.33 7.76
C TYR A 397 14.99 7.24 8.83
N ASP A 398 14.92 6.84 10.09
CA ASP A 398 15.47 7.58 11.23
C ASP A 398 16.99 7.78 11.11
N ALA A 399 17.73 6.73 10.76
CA ALA A 399 19.19 6.77 10.66
C ALA A 399 19.73 7.61 9.49
N THR A 400 18.95 7.78 8.41
CA THR A 400 19.38 8.46 7.18
C THR A 400 18.76 9.84 7.00
N THR A 401 17.46 9.98 7.26
CA THR A 401 16.71 11.22 7.05
C THR A 401 16.81 12.10 8.29
N ALA A 402 16.53 11.57 9.48
CA ALA A 402 16.70 12.32 10.72
C ALA A 402 18.18 12.37 11.19
N ASN A 403 19.03 11.48 10.66
CA ASN A 403 20.40 11.24 11.11
C ASN A 403 20.51 10.80 12.58
N ASP A 404 19.47 10.15 13.09
CA ASP A 404 19.41 9.61 14.44
C ASP A 404 18.46 8.41 14.45
N TYR A 405 19.00 7.19 14.62
CA TYR A 405 18.17 5.98 14.65
C TYR A 405 17.18 5.94 15.83
N GLN A 406 17.36 6.80 16.84
CA GLN A 406 16.48 6.97 17.99
C GLN A 406 15.46 8.09 17.81
N TYR A 407 15.37 8.68 16.61
CA TYR A 407 14.54 9.84 16.33
C TYR A 407 13.08 9.61 16.71
N THR A 408 12.47 8.49 16.31
CA THR A 408 11.05 8.20 16.58
C THR A 408 10.76 8.15 18.09
N ASP A 409 11.66 7.60 18.90
CA ASP A 409 11.48 7.55 20.37
C ASP A 409 11.52 8.95 20.97
N LYS A 410 12.50 9.77 20.57
CA LYS A 410 12.61 11.17 21.00
C LYS A 410 11.44 12.01 20.51
N PHE A 411 10.98 11.76 19.29
CA PHE A 411 9.83 12.41 18.68
C PHE A 411 8.56 12.10 19.46
N LEU A 412 8.29 10.82 19.76
CA LEU A 412 7.14 10.42 20.59
C LEU A 412 7.21 11.00 22.00
N GLU A 413 8.39 11.07 22.61
CA GLU A 413 8.57 11.77 23.90
C GLU A 413 8.25 13.27 23.76
N ALA A 414 8.74 13.93 22.71
CA ALA A 414 8.47 15.34 22.46
C ALA A 414 6.97 15.62 22.21
N ILE A 415 6.26 14.71 21.53
CA ILE A 415 4.80 14.79 21.35
C ILE A 415 4.07 14.85 22.70
N THR A 416 4.52 14.12 23.72
CA THR A 416 3.89 14.18 25.05
C THR A 416 3.98 15.57 25.68
N LYS A 417 5.04 16.34 25.35
CA LYS A 417 5.33 17.67 25.89
C LYS A 417 4.62 18.81 25.14
N VAL A 418 4.09 18.57 23.94
CA VAL A 418 3.40 19.59 23.13
C VAL A 418 2.21 20.18 23.88
N THR A 419 2.10 21.51 23.93
CA THR A 419 0.97 22.21 24.55
C THR A 419 -0.01 22.74 23.50
N ALA A 420 -1.21 23.14 23.93
CA ALA A 420 -2.17 23.81 23.03
C ALA A 420 -1.60 25.13 22.46
N ALA A 421 -0.79 25.83 23.26
CA ALA A 421 -0.11 27.05 22.84
C ALA A 421 0.94 26.77 21.76
N ASP A 422 1.66 25.64 21.82
CA ASP A 422 2.59 25.24 20.77
C ASP A 422 1.88 24.98 19.44
N VAL A 423 0.74 24.29 19.48
CA VAL A 423 -0.08 24.02 18.29
C VAL A 423 -0.58 25.32 17.66
N GLN A 424 -1.09 26.26 18.48
CA GLN A 424 -1.52 27.56 18.00
C GLN A 424 -0.35 28.37 17.42
N ARG A 425 0.80 28.36 18.10
CA ARG A 425 2.01 29.06 17.66
C ARG A 425 2.50 28.54 16.31
N VAL A 426 2.57 27.22 16.10
CA VAL A 426 2.99 26.68 14.80
C VAL A 426 1.95 26.95 13.70
N ALA A 427 0.66 26.91 14.01
CA ALA A 427 -0.38 27.29 13.06
C ALA A 427 -0.23 28.77 12.65
N GLN A 428 -0.01 29.67 13.62
CA GLN A 428 0.24 31.09 13.36
C GLN A 428 1.54 31.31 12.60
N ARG A 429 2.57 30.51 12.86
CA ARG A 429 3.88 30.66 12.23
C ARG A 429 3.90 30.18 10.78
N TYR A 430 3.37 28.99 10.51
CA TYR A 430 3.55 28.29 9.23
C TYR A 430 2.34 28.38 8.30
N LEU A 431 1.11 28.41 8.83
CA LEU A 431 -0.12 28.39 8.03
C LEU A 431 -0.67 29.79 7.75
N GLN A 432 0.21 30.67 7.25
CA GLN A 432 -0.13 32.03 6.85
C GLN A 432 -0.71 32.09 5.43
N ASP A 433 -1.76 32.89 5.23
CA ASP A 433 -2.50 32.95 3.95
C ASP A 433 -1.60 33.30 2.75
N ASN A 434 -0.60 34.17 2.96
CA ASN A 434 0.38 34.58 1.95
C ASN A 434 1.57 33.61 1.82
N ALA A 435 1.76 32.68 2.76
CA ALA A 435 2.88 31.73 2.74
C ALA A 435 2.59 30.49 1.87
N ARG A 436 1.34 30.28 1.46
CA ARG A 436 0.97 29.14 0.63
C ARG A 436 1.14 29.41 -0.86
N THR A 437 1.49 28.35 -1.59
CA THR A 437 1.23 28.30 -3.04
C THR A 437 0.00 27.43 -3.25
N VAL A 438 -1.00 27.95 -3.97
CA VAL A 438 -2.28 27.27 -4.21
C VAL A 438 -2.51 27.10 -5.71
N GLY A 439 -3.08 25.97 -6.09
CA GLY A 439 -3.50 25.67 -7.44
C GLY A 439 -4.88 25.03 -7.49
N PHE A 440 -5.56 25.26 -8.62
CA PHE A 440 -6.85 24.70 -8.96
C PHE A 440 -6.74 23.96 -10.28
N PHE A 441 -7.18 22.71 -10.30
CA PHE A 441 -7.44 21.99 -11.54
C PHE A 441 -8.89 22.27 -11.94
N GLU A 442 -9.11 22.68 -13.18
CA GLU A 442 -10.40 22.96 -13.79
C GLU A 442 -10.54 22.09 -15.05
N PRO A 443 -11.33 21.00 -15.02
CA PRO A 443 -11.50 20.13 -16.17
C PRO A 443 -11.86 20.86 -17.46
N SER A 444 -11.08 20.69 -18.53
CA SER A 444 -11.40 21.24 -19.86
C SER A 444 -12.28 20.30 -20.69
N GLN A 445 -12.25 19.00 -20.39
CA GLN A 445 -13.15 17.98 -20.92
C GLN A 445 -13.48 17.01 -19.78
N VAL A 446 -14.77 16.73 -19.58
CA VAL A 446 -15.22 15.80 -18.54
C VAL A 446 -15.24 14.38 -19.13
N THR A 447 -14.09 13.72 -19.12
CA THR A 447 -13.92 12.35 -19.61
C THR A 447 -14.27 11.35 -18.50
N GLY A 448 -15.55 11.25 -18.13
CA GLY A 448 -15.91 10.63 -16.85
C GLY A 448 -15.66 11.62 -15.70
N GLN A 449 -16.69 11.83 -14.90
CA GLN A 449 -16.87 12.87 -13.88
C GLN A 449 -15.91 12.62 -12.64
N PRO A 450 -15.89 13.29 -11.49
CA PRO A 450 -14.66 13.79 -10.90
C PRO A 450 -13.74 12.87 -10.00
N GLU A 451 -12.39 12.83 -10.25
CA GLU A 451 -11.21 12.12 -9.60
C GLU A 451 -10.89 12.50 -8.11
N GLN A 452 -10.65 11.51 -7.22
CA GLN A 452 -10.08 11.74 -5.87
C GLN A 452 -8.57 11.52 -5.88
N GLY A 453 -7.83 12.50 -5.34
CA GLY A 453 -6.40 12.37 -5.09
C GLY A 453 -6.14 11.32 -4.00
N ALA A 454 -5.53 10.21 -4.40
CA ALA A 454 -4.68 9.48 -3.47
C ALA A 454 -3.50 10.39 -3.15
N GLY A 455 -3.34 10.74 -1.88
CA GLY A 455 -2.09 11.29 -1.36
C GLY A 455 -1.01 10.25 -1.59
N SER A 456 -0.31 10.36 -2.72
CA SER A 456 0.99 9.74 -2.87
C SER A 456 1.92 10.52 -1.95
N THR A 457 2.22 9.97 -0.78
CA THR A 457 3.61 10.04 -0.32
C THR A 457 4.43 9.45 -1.45
N THR A 458 5.05 10.32 -2.25
CA THR A 458 5.94 9.97 -3.36
C THR A 458 7.23 9.38 -2.79
N THR A 459 7.12 8.19 -2.21
CA THR A 459 8.12 7.17 -2.47
C THR A 459 7.71 6.55 -3.80
N THR A 460 8.43 6.86 -4.87
CA THR A 460 8.39 6.02 -6.08
C THR A 460 8.97 4.67 -5.66
N GLN A 461 8.11 3.80 -5.14
CA GLN A 461 8.45 2.41 -4.91
C GLN A 461 8.65 1.79 -6.28
N THR A 462 9.83 1.24 -6.52
CA THR A 462 10.16 0.66 -7.81
C THR A 462 9.75 -0.79 -7.84
N ASN A 463 9.14 -1.20 -8.94
CA ASN A 463 9.21 -2.60 -9.33
C ASN A 463 10.40 -2.69 -10.29
N GLU A 464 11.51 -3.30 -9.83
CA GLU A 464 12.80 -3.33 -10.53
C GLU A 464 12.62 -3.45 -12.04
N SER A 465 13.27 -2.65 -12.84
CA SER A 465 13.18 -2.80 -14.28
C SER A 465 14.18 -3.81 -14.81
N TYR A 466 13.80 -4.54 -15.85
CA TYR A 466 14.59 -5.60 -16.45
C TYR A 466 14.81 -5.25 -17.93
N SER A 467 16.05 -5.39 -18.36
CA SER A 467 16.56 -4.91 -19.65
C SER A 467 16.66 -6.09 -20.61
N ALA A 468 16.46 -5.82 -21.90
CA ALA A 468 16.59 -6.80 -22.97
C ALA A 468 17.86 -7.65 -22.84
N GLY A 469 17.66 -8.88 -22.39
CA GLY A 469 18.62 -9.98 -22.41
C GLY A 469 17.86 -11.27 -22.73
N PRO A 470 18.52 -12.33 -23.21
CA PRO A 470 17.86 -13.61 -23.37
C PRO A 470 17.23 -14.03 -22.03
N ALA A 471 16.11 -14.78 -22.09
CA ALA A 471 15.60 -15.46 -20.92
C ALA A 471 16.75 -16.26 -20.30
N VAL A 472 17.08 -15.97 -19.03
CA VAL A 472 18.16 -16.68 -18.34
C VAL A 472 17.56 -17.98 -17.83
N ASP A 473 18.14 -19.10 -18.24
CA ASP A 473 17.76 -20.41 -17.72
C ASP A 473 17.94 -20.40 -16.19
N PRO A 474 16.94 -20.80 -15.38
CA PRO A 474 17.13 -20.92 -13.94
C PRO A 474 18.35 -21.77 -13.53
N ALA A 475 18.78 -22.71 -14.36
CA ALA A 475 20.03 -23.47 -14.14
C ALA A 475 21.30 -22.61 -14.29
N GLU A 476 21.28 -21.62 -15.16
CA GLU A 476 22.33 -20.60 -15.28
C GLU A 476 22.29 -19.64 -14.09
N LEU A 477 21.09 -19.16 -13.73
CA LEU A 477 20.87 -18.29 -12.57
C LEU A 477 21.41 -18.89 -11.27
N ALA A 478 21.22 -20.20 -11.08
CA ALA A 478 21.70 -20.93 -9.90
C ALA A 478 23.22 -20.87 -9.70
N ARG A 479 24.01 -20.57 -10.74
CA ARG A 479 25.47 -20.41 -10.64
C ARG A 479 25.89 -19.12 -9.94
N TYR A 480 25.01 -18.10 -9.98
CA TYR A 480 25.24 -16.78 -9.40
C TYR A 480 24.62 -16.62 -8.00
N LEU A 481 23.76 -17.56 -7.61
CA LEU A 481 23.17 -17.58 -6.27
C LEU A 481 24.24 -17.91 -5.22
N PRO A 482 24.39 -17.09 -4.17
CA PRO A 482 25.21 -17.46 -3.02
C PRO A 482 24.68 -18.76 -2.38
N LYS A 483 25.58 -19.48 -1.70
CA LYS A 483 25.18 -20.68 -0.96
C LYS A 483 24.34 -20.28 0.25
N PHE A 484 23.29 -21.05 0.50
CA PHE A 484 22.45 -20.94 1.70
C PHE A 484 22.06 -22.34 2.17
N GLU A 485 21.73 -22.45 3.45
CA GLU A 485 21.23 -23.71 4.01
C GLU A 485 19.80 -23.96 3.55
N ALA A 486 19.42 -25.23 3.39
CA ALA A 486 18.05 -25.55 3.06
C ALA A 486 17.14 -25.04 4.19
N PRO A 487 16.06 -24.29 3.88
CA PRO A 487 15.18 -23.77 4.90
C PRO A 487 14.58 -24.93 5.70
N THR A 488 14.52 -24.77 7.02
CA THR A 488 13.77 -25.69 7.88
C THR A 488 12.29 -25.37 7.71
N SER A 489 11.44 -26.36 7.41
CA SER A 489 9.99 -26.12 7.23
C SER A 489 9.41 -25.45 8.49
N PRO A 490 8.97 -24.19 8.43
CA PRO A 490 8.44 -23.51 9.60
C PRO A 490 7.21 -24.23 10.13
N GLN A 491 7.14 -24.46 11.45
CA GLN A 491 5.88 -24.83 12.09
C GLN A 491 5.02 -23.57 12.23
N VAL A 492 4.11 -23.37 11.28
CA VAL A 492 3.10 -22.31 11.37
C VAL A 492 2.15 -22.64 12.53
N ASN A 493 2.01 -21.70 13.47
CA ASN A 493 1.06 -21.81 14.56
C ASN A 493 -0.37 -21.70 14.01
N LEU A 494 -1.23 -22.65 14.39
CA LEU A 494 -2.64 -22.61 14.03
C LEU A 494 -3.43 -21.87 15.11
N PRO A 495 -4.50 -21.15 14.73
CA PRO A 495 -5.34 -20.46 15.69
C PRO A 495 -6.16 -21.47 16.50
N GLN A 496 -6.59 -21.07 17.68
CA GLN A 496 -7.69 -21.73 18.37
C GLN A 496 -8.98 -21.48 17.57
N GLU A 497 -9.56 -22.55 17.02
CA GLU A 497 -10.84 -22.51 16.31
C GLU A 497 -12.00 -22.69 17.29
N ILE A 498 -12.93 -21.73 17.33
CA ILE A 498 -14.12 -21.79 18.19
C ILE A 498 -15.34 -21.44 17.34
N LYS A 499 -16.39 -22.25 17.42
CA LYS A 499 -17.70 -21.91 16.89
C LYS A 499 -18.64 -21.64 18.06
N LEU A 500 -19.16 -20.41 18.16
CA LEU A 500 -20.18 -20.09 19.16
C LEU A 500 -21.50 -20.82 18.85
N PRO A 501 -22.37 -21.08 19.84
CA PRO A 501 -23.64 -21.78 19.61
C PRO A 501 -24.54 -21.14 18.54
N ASN A 502 -24.48 -19.82 18.37
CA ASN A 502 -25.22 -19.08 17.36
C ASN A 502 -24.57 -19.04 15.97
N GLY A 503 -23.40 -19.68 15.79
CA GLY A 503 -22.76 -19.87 14.50
C GLY A 503 -21.56 -18.97 14.20
N VAL A 504 -21.29 -17.94 15.02
CA VAL A 504 -20.09 -17.08 14.85
C VAL A 504 -18.84 -17.95 14.94
N GLN A 505 -17.92 -17.78 13.97
CA GLN A 505 -16.64 -18.49 13.94
C GLN A 505 -15.53 -17.56 14.43
N LEU A 506 -14.75 -18.03 15.39
CA LEU A 506 -13.63 -17.31 15.98
C LEU A 506 -12.32 -18.06 15.72
N PHE A 507 -11.29 -17.31 15.33
CA PHE A 507 -9.91 -17.78 15.18
C PHE A 507 -8.99 -16.92 16.03
N LEU A 508 -8.47 -17.47 17.12
CA LEU A 508 -7.65 -16.72 18.08
C LEU A 508 -6.22 -17.24 18.09
N LEU A 509 -5.25 -16.39 17.78
CA LEU A 509 -3.82 -16.72 17.87
C LEU A 509 -3.09 -15.68 18.73
N ARG A 510 -2.47 -16.15 19.81
CA ARG A 510 -1.66 -15.30 20.69
C ARG A 510 -0.26 -15.11 20.10
N ASP A 511 0.21 -13.87 20.08
CA ASP A 511 1.58 -13.47 19.72
C ASP A 511 2.01 -12.29 20.61
N THR A 512 3.08 -12.45 21.40
CA THR A 512 3.56 -11.45 22.37
C THR A 512 4.76 -10.65 21.87
N SER A 513 5.09 -10.71 20.57
CA SER A 513 6.24 -10.04 19.98
C SER A 513 6.14 -8.51 20.01
N THR A 514 4.91 -7.99 19.97
CA THR A 514 4.60 -6.57 20.14
C THR A 514 3.33 -6.42 21.00
N PRO A 515 3.15 -5.31 21.74
CA PRO A 515 1.96 -5.08 22.57
C PRO A 515 0.76 -4.61 21.73
N THR A 516 0.49 -5.32 20.63
CA THR A 516 -0.53 -4.95 19.64
C THR A 516 -1.42 -6.12 19.30
N VAL A 517 -2.60 -5.80 18.78
CA VAL A 517 -3.60 -6.77 18.36
C VAL A 517 -4.16 -6.36 17.00
N THR A 518 -4.24 -7.33 16.10
CA THR A 518 -4.80 -7.21 14.76
C THR A 518 -6.10 -8.00 14.68
N LEU A 519 -7.14 -7.37 14.12
CA LEU A 519 -8.44 -7.97 13.92
C LEU A 519 -8.77 -8.02 12.43
N SER A 520 -9.19 -9.20 11.96
CA SER A 520 -9.75 -9.44 10.64
C SER A 520 -11.12 -10.08 10.79
N GLY A 521 -12.17 -9.30 10.60
CA GLY A 521 -13.56 -9.74 10.60
C GLY A 521 -14.11 -9.86 9.18
N ALA A 522 -15.05 -10.78 8.98
CA ALA A 522 -15.80 -10.90 7.74
C ALA A 522 -17.25 -11.28 8.01
N VAL A 523 -18.16 -10.59 7.33
CA VAL A 523 -19.56 -11.00 7.18
C VAL A 523 -19.76 -11.41 5.72
N ARG A 524 -20.32 -12.59 5.46
CA ARG A 524 -20.71 -13.03 4.09
C ARG A 524 -21.89 -12.21 3.56
N ALA A 525 -21.59 -10.96 3.23
CA ALA A 525 -22.51 -9.90 2.82
C ALA A 525 -21.89 -9.09 1.65
N GLY A 526 -21.12 -9.75 0.79
CA GLY A 526 -20.37 -9.09 -0.28
C GLY A 526 -21.24 -8.60 -1.44
N ARG A 527 -20.58 -8.00 -2.43
CA ARG A 527 -21.19 -7.50 -3.68
C ARG A 527 -21.86 -8.59 -4.52
N GLU A 528 -21.69 -9.87 -4.18
CA GLU A 528 -22.42 -10.98 -4.81
C GLU A 528 -23.94 -10.89 -4.62
N PHE A 529 -24.40 -10.16 -3.61
CA PHE A 529 -25.81 -9.93 -3.34
C PHE A 529 -26.39 -8.69 -4.04
N ASP A 530 -25.56 -7.89 -4.72
CA ASP A 530 -26.02 -6.74 -5.48
C ASP A 530 -26.67 -7.18 -6.80
N THR A 531 -27.81 -6.58 -7.16
CA THR A 531 -28.36 -6.67 -8.53
C THR A 531 -27.74 -5.58 -9.41
N SER A 532 -27.86 -5.67 -10.74
CA SER A 532 -27.39 -4.61 -11.64
C SER A 532 -28.02 -3.25 -11.30
N ALA A 533 -29.31 -3.23 -10.97
CA ALA A 533 -30.03 -2.00 -10.59
C ALA A 533 -29.58 -1.44 -9.23
N LYS A 534 -29.07 -2.28 -8.32
CA LYS A 534 -28.62 -1.89 -6.97
C LYS A 534 -27.10 -2.06 -6.78
N ALA A 535 -26.33 -2.06 -7.87
CA ALA A 535 -24.89 -2.24 -7.80
C ALA A 535 -24.24 -1.11 -6.98
N GLY A 536 -23.42 -1.48 -5.99
CA GLY A 536 -22.84 -0.57 -5.01
C GLY A 536 -23.56 -0.56 -3.66
N LEU A 537 -24.60 -1.38 -3.47
CA LEU A 537 -25.35 -1.47 -2.21
C LEU A 537 -24.47 -2.04 -1.10
N ALA A 538 -23.79 -3.18 -1.31
CA ALA A 538 -22.88 -3.74 -0.31
C ALA A 538 -21.76 -2.75 0.08
N ASP A 539 -21.23 -2.00 -0.90
CA ASP A 539 -20.22 -0.96 -0.66
C ASP A 539 -20.76 0.18 0.20
N LEU A 540 -21.98 0.68 -0.07
CA LEU A 540 -22.61 1.73 0.74
C LEU A 540 -22.97 1.24 2.15
N VAL A 541 -23.41 -0.01 2.31
CA VAL A 541 -23.62 -0.57 3.65
C VAL A 541 -22.31 -0.58 4.42
N ALA A 542 -21.23 -1.12 3.83
CA ALA A 542 -19.92 -1.17 4.47
C ALA A 542 -19.40 0.23 4.83
N ALA A 543 -19.51 1.20 3.92
CA ALA A 543 -19.11 2.59 4.14
C ALA A 543 -19.86 3.29 5.29
N ASN A 544 -21.05 2.78 5.66
CA ASN A 544 -21.90 3.37 6.69
C ASN A 544 -22.03 2.53 7.98
N LEU A 545 -21.33 1.40 8.11
CA LEU A 545 -21.39 0.61 9.34
C LEU A 545 -20.95 1.40 10.58
N LEU A 546 -19.96 2.29 10.41
CA LEU A 546 -19.46 3.17 11.48
C LEU A 546 -20.16 4.54 11.52
N SER A 547 -21.23 4.75 10.75
CA SER A 547 -21.98 6.01 10.72
C SER A 547 -22.95 6.16 11.89
N GLY A 548 -23.05 5.17 12.78
CA GLY A 548 -23.86 5.24 13.99
C GLY A 548 -24.60 3.94 14.27
N THR A 549 -24.80 3.68 15.56
CA THR A 549 -25.54 2.53 16.09
C THR A 549 -26.73 3.02 16.92
N ARG A 550 -27.57 2.09 17.37
CA ARG A 550 -28.67 2.41 18.31
C ARG A 550 -28.18 3.05 19.62
N SER A 551 -26.95 2.78 20.02
CA SER A 551 -26.39 3.24 21.29
C SER A 551 -25.45 4.44 21.14
N ARG A 552 -24.91 4.68 19.93
CA ARG A 552 -23.88 5.70 19.68
C ARG A 552 -24.09 6.39 18.35
N SER A 553 -24.01 7.72 18.31
CA SER A 553 -23.90 8.47 17.06
C SER A 553 -22.55 8.20 16.35
N ALA A 554 -22.42 8.64 15.09
CA ALA A 554 -21.15 8.58 14.35
C ALA A 554 -20.01 9.25 15.13
N ASP A 555 -20.26 10.43 15.69
CA ASP A 555 -19.29 11.20 16.48
C ASP A 555 -18.91 10.46 17.77
N GLN A 556 -19.88 9.85 18.46
CA GLN A 556 -19.61 9.08 19.68
C GLN A 556 -18.78 7.83 19.40
N LEU A 557 -19.05 7.13 18.30
CA LEU A 557 -18.27 5.96 17.89
C LEU A 557 -16.86 6.38 17.43
N GLY A 558 -16.76 7.47 16.67
CA GLY A 558 -15.47 8.05 16.27
C GLY A 558 -14.62 8.45 17.48
N ASN A 559 -15.19 9.19 18.42
CA ASN A 559 -14.48 9.56 19.65
C ASN A 559 -14.07 8.34 20.48
N LEU A 560 -14.93 7.32 20.61
CA LEU A 560 -14.58 6.08 21.30
C LEU A 560 -13.31 5.44 20.72
N LEU A 561 -13.21 5.38 19.39
CA LEU A 561 -12.06 4.81 18.69
C LEU A 561 -10.83 5.71 18.80
N ASP A 562 -10.99 6.99 18.48
CA ASP A 562 -9.90 7.97 18.39
C ASP A 562 -9.28 8.25 19.77
N ASP A 563 -10.10 8.41 20.82
CA ASP A 563 -9.64 8.66 22.20
C ASP A 563 -8.88 7.46 22.79
N ASN A 564 -8.97 6.29 22.16
CA ASN A 564 -8.30 5.05 22.59
C ASN A 564 -7.25 4.56 21.59
N GLY A 565 -6.97 5.31 20.52
CA GLY A 565 -5.99 4.90 19.52
C GLY A 565 -6.35 3.59 18.81
N VAL A 566 -7.65 3.34 18.65
CA VAL A 566 -8.17 2.12 18.01
C VAL A 566 -8.58 2.44 16.59
N SER A 567 -8.21 1.59 15.64
CA SER A 567 -8.74 1.65 14.28
C SER A 567 -9.75 0.53 14.04
N LEU A 568 -10.84 0.88 13.36
CA LEU A 568 -11.82 -0.05 12.83
C LEU A 568 -12.36 0.53 11.53
N GLY A 569 -12.36 -0.27 10.48
CA GLY A 569 -12.88 0.11 9.17
C GLY A 569 -13.60 -1.06 8.51
N ALA A 570 -14.49 -0.73 7.58
CA ALA A 570 -15.22 -1.73 6.82
C ALA A 570 -15.13 -1.47 5.31
N SER A 571 -15.07 -2.55 4.54
CA SER A 571 -15.03 -2.48 3.08
C SER A 571 -15.69 -3.72 2.48
N ALA A 572 -16.48 -3.55 1.42
CA ALA A 572 -17.04 -4.68 0.70
C ALA A 572 -16.07 -5.22 -0.37
N SER A 573 -16.10 -6.53 -0.53
CA SER A 573 -15.48 -7.29 -1.61
C SER A 573 -16.56 -8.12 -2.30
N ARG A 574 -16.18 -9.01 -3.23
CA ARG A 574 -17.17 -9.85 -3.92
C ARG A 574 -17.97 -10.73 -2.94
N TYR A 575 -17.30 -11.41 -2.01
CA TYR A 575 -17.94 -12.43 -1.16
C TYR A 575 -18.20 -12.00 0.27
N GLN A 576 -17.58 -10.90 0.72
CA GLN A 576 -17.71 -10.46 2.11
C GLN A 576 -17.64 -8.95 2.25
N VAL A 577 -18.22 -8.47 3.35
CA VAL A 577 -17.81 -7.20 3.97
C VAL A 577 -16.75 -7.53 5.00
N SER A 578 -15.54 -7.02 4.79
CA SER A 578 -14.44 -7.13 5.74
C SER A 578 -14.57 -6.03 6.80
N LEU A 579 -14.34 -6.35 8.06
CA LEU A 579 -14.19 -5.41 9.17
C LEU A 579 -12.78 -5.57 9.74
N ASN A 580 -11.88 -4.65 9.42
CA ASN A 580 -10.48 -4.73 9.81
C ASN A 580 -10.21 -3.71 10.90
N GLY A 581 -9.44 -4.10 11.91
CA GLY A 581 -9.08 -3.20 13.00
C GLY A 581 -7.76 -3.52 13.65
N ALA A 582 -7.24 -2.55 14.39
CA ALA A 582 -6.01 -2.68 15.15
C ALA A 582 -6.11 -1.89 16.46
N SER A 583 -5.44 -2.41 17.49
CA SER A 583 -5.41 -1.80 18.83
C SER A 583 -4.15 -2.22 19.58
N THR A 584 -3.88 -1.58 20.71
CA THR A 584 -2.89 -2.11 21.66
C THR A 584 -3.50 -3.25 22.47
N SER A 585 -2.68 -4.09 23.12
CA SER A 585 -3.18 -5.13 24.04
C SER A 585 -4.16 -4.57 25.08
N THR A 586 -3.90 -3.35 25.57
CA THR A 586 -4.70 -2.69 26.59
C THR A 586 -6.03 -2.14 26.06
N THR A 587 -6.09 -1.76 24.77
CA THR A 587 -7.28 -1.15 24.16
C THR A 587 -8.10 -2.13 23.31
N LEU A 588 -7.71 -3.41 23.25
CA LEU A 588 -8.48 -4.48 22.60
C LEU A 588 -9.96 -4.55 23.04
N PRO A 589 -10.33 -4.38 24.33
CA PRO A 589 -11.75 -4.39 24.71
C PRO A 589 -12.58 -3.30 24.02
N VAL A 590 -11.98 -2.14 23.73
CA VAL A 590 -12.64 -1.04 23.00
C VAL A 590 -12.87 -1.42 21.54
N LEU A 591 -11.89 -2.05 20.90
CA LEU A 591 -12.03 -2.57 19.53
C LEU A 591 -13.15 -3.61 19.44
N ILE A 592 -13.21 -4.54 20.38
CA ILE A 592 -14.27 -5.58 20.43
C ILE A 592 -15.64 -4.94 20.69
N ASP A 593 -15.74 -3.96 21.58
CA ASP A 593 -17.01 -3.28 21.84
C ASP A 593 -17.52 -2.55 20.59
N ALA A 594 -16.67 -1.77 19.92
CA ALA A 594 -17.03 -1.08 18.68
C ALA A 594 -17.43 -2.07 17.58
N LEU A 595 -16.64 -3.12 17.35
CA LEU A 595 -16.94 -4.15 16.35
C LEU A 595 -18.29 -4.82 16.61
N THR A 596 -18.54 -5.26 17.84
CA THR A 596 -19.76 -6.00 18.18
C THR A 596 -21.00 -5.12 18.17
N ASP A 597 -20.86 -3.81 18.42
CA ASP A 597 -21.95 -2.84 18.30
C ASP A 597 -22.32 -2.59 16.83
N VAL A 598 -21.34 -2.35 15.94
CA VAL A 598 -21.64 -2.12 14.51
C VAL A 598 -22.18 -3.35 13.79
N LEU A 599 -21.81 -4.56 14.24
CA LEU A 599 -22.34 -5.82 13.69
C LEU A 599 -23.82 -6.06 14.06
N GLN A 600 -24.27 -5.54 15.21
CA GLN A 600 -25.60 -5.84 15.75
C GLN A 600 -26.58 -4.66 15.67
N ASN A 601 -26.08 -3.42 15.69
CA ASN A 601 -26.90 -2.24 15.96
C ASN A 601 -26.71 -1.07 14.99
N ALA A 602 -26.08 -1.22 13.83
CA ALA A 602 -25.98 -0.11 12.86
C ALA A 602 -27.36 0.42 12.43
N ILE A 603 -27.50 1.75 12.32
CA ILE A 603 -28.80 2.42 12.02
C ILE A 603 -28.81 3.29 10.75
N PHE A 604 -27.67 3.44 10.09
CA PHE A 604 -27.53 4.18 8.82
C PHE A 604 -28.23 5.57 8.80
N PRO A 605 -27.77 6.55 9.61
CA PRO A 605 -28.38 7.89 9.64
C PRO A 605 -28.53 8.50 8.24
N ALA A 606 -29.63 9.23 8.00
CA ALA A 606 -30.01 9.66 6.65
C ALA A 606 -29.04 10.67 6.04
N ASP A 607 -28.49 11.56 6.86
CA ASP A 607 -27.44 12.51 6.53
C ASP A 607 -26.12 11.81 6.18
N GLU A 608 -25.68 10.85 7.00
CA GLU A 608 -24.47 10.06 6.74
C GLU A 608 -24.59 9.21 5.47
N PHE A 609 -25.78 8.63 5.24
CA PHE A 609 -26.09 7.94 4.00
C PHE A 609 -26.00 8.88 2.79
N GLN A 610 -26.57 10.09 2.88
CA GLN A 610 -26.51 11.04 1.78
C GLN A 610 -25.06 11.45 1.46
N LEU A 611 -24.26 11.75 2.49
CA LEU A 611 -22.84 12.10 2.34
C LEU A 611 -22.04 10.98 1.69
N SER A 612 -22.17 9.76 2.19
CA SER A 612 -21.47 8.59 1.64
C SER A 612 -21.93 8.24 0.22
N ARG A 613 -23.22 8.45 -0.11
CA ARG A 613 -23.74 8.30 -1.48
C ARG A 613 -23.11 9.32 -2.43
N GLU A 614 -23.04 10.60 -2.05
CA GLU A 614 -22.39 11.65 -2.85
C GLU A 614 -20.89 11.38 -3.05
N ARG A 615 -20.19 10.94 -2.00
CA ARG A 615 -18.77 10.52 -2.09
C ARG A 615 -18.59 9.31 -3.02
N THR A 616 -19.48 8.33 -2.94
CA THR A 616 -19.44 7.15 -3.81
C THR A 616 -19.75 7.52 -5.27
N LEU A 617 -20.74 8.38 -5.51
CA LEU A 617 -21.03 8.91 -6.84
C LEU A 617 -19.80 9.59 -7.42
N GLN A 618 -19.15 10.45 -6.63
CA GLN A 618 -17.88 11.04 -7.02
C GLN A 618 -16.85 9.97 -7.37
N GLY A 619 -16.60 9.02 -6.46
CA GLY A 619 -15.67 7.90 -6.61
C GLY A 619 -15.90 7.06 -7.87
N ILE A 620 -17.15 6.81 -8.24
CA ILE A 620 -17.52 6.14 -9.50
C ILE A 620 -17.00 6.95 -10.67
N ARG A 621 -17.19 8.25 -10.62
CA ARG A 621 -16.85 9.07 -11.74
C ARG A 621 -15.33 9.16 -11.95
N VAL A 622 -14.53 9.31 -10.88
CA VAL A 622 -13.04 9.14 -10.87
C VAL A 622 -12.65 7.92 -11.71
N ARG A 623 -13.33 6.82 -11.42
CA ARG A 623 -13.03 5.50 -11.92
C ARG A 623 -13.38 5.38 -13.40
N GLU A 624 -14.37 6.13 -13.88
CA GLU A 624 -14.73 6.21 -15.30
C GLU A 624 -13.74 7.04 -16.13
N ASP A 625 -12.85 7.83 -15.52
CA ASP A 625 -11.74 8.53 -16.19
C ASP A 625 -10.41 7.75 -16.11
N ASN A 626 -10.39 6.60 -15.42
CA ASN A 626 -9.18 5.79 -15.24
C ASN A 626 -9.12 4.62 -16.24
N PRO A 627 -8.12 4.54 -17.14
CA PRO A 627 -8.02 3.46 -18.12
C PRO A 627 -8.08 2.05 -17.54
N SER A 628 -7.34 1.79 -16.45
CA SER A 628 -7.34 0.46 -15.82
C SER A 628 -8.74 0.07 -15.32
N SER A 629 -9.44 1.02 -14.70
CA SER A 629 -10.76 0.77 -14.13
C SER A 629 -11.83 0.56 -15.20
N VAL A 630 -11.81 1.34 -16.27
CA VAL A 630 -12.71 1.17 -17.41
C VAL A 630 -12.44 -0.16 -18.12
N ALA A 631 -11.17 -0.50 -18.36
CA ALA A 631 -10.80 -1.78 -18.95
C ALA A 631 -11.27 -2.96 -18.09
N GLN A 632 -11.05 -2.92 -16.77
CA GLN A 632 -11.51 -3.96 -15.85
C GLN A 632 -13.04 -4.13 -15.88
N ARG A 633 -13.79 -3.03 -15.82
CA ARG A 633 -15.26 -3.06 -15.85
C ARG A 633 -15.76 -3.69 -17.15
N VAL A 634 -15.31 -3.17 -18.30
CA VAL A 634 -15.73 -3.67 -19.61
C VAL A 634 -15.33 -5.13 -19.79
N PHE A 635 -14.14 -5.52 -19.34
CA PHE A 635 -13.66 -6.90 -19.35
C PHE A 635 -14.60 -7.82 -18.56
N GLN A 636 -14.86 -7.49 -17.31
CA GLN A 636 -15.67 -8.34 -16.42
C GLN A 636 -17.14 -8.39 -16.87
N GLN A 637 -17.75 -7.28 -17.29
CA GLN A 637 -19.13 -7.25 -17.81
C GLN A 637 -19.28 -8.03 -19.13
N THR A 638 -18.22 -8.11 -19.94
CA THR A 638 -18.25 -8.90 -21.17
C THR A 638 -18.07 -10.39 -20.89
N LEU A 639 -17.27 -10.77 -19.89
CA LEU A 639 -17.04 -12.18 -19.53
C LEU A 639 -18.23 -12.84 -18.83
N TYR A 640 -18.91 -12.10 -17.96
CA TYR A 640 -19.97 -12.63 -17.11
C TYR A 640 -21.33 -12.13 -17.63
N PRO A 641 -22.31 -13.01 -17.91
CA PRO A 641 -23.59 -12.59 -18.44
C PRO A 641 -24.41 -11.82 -17.40
N GLU A 642 -25.39 -11.04 -17.86
CA GLU A 642 -26.36 -10.41 -16.97
C GLU A 642 -27.05 -11.46 -16.08
N GLY A 643 -27.26 -11.12 -14.80
CA GLY A 643 -27.73 -12.05 -13.77
C GLY A 643 -26.62 -12.86 -13.09
N ASN A 644 -25.38 -12.87 -13.60
CA ASN A 644 -24.23 -13.39 -12.85
C ASN A 644 -23.74 -12.34 -11.83
N PRO A 645 -23.49 -12.71 -10.56
CA PRO A 645 -23.02 -11.77 -9.52
C PRO A 645 -21.68 -11.07 -9.80
N PHE A 646 -20.91 -11.54 -10.79
CA PHE A 646 -19.69 -10.87 -11.25
C PHE A 646 -19.96 -9.85 -12.35
N HIS A 647 -21.14 -9.81 -12.96
CA HIS A 647 -21.47 -8.81 -13.96
C HIS A 647 -21.62 -7.37 -13.39
N PRO A 648 -22.31 -7.14 -12.26
CA PRO A 648 -22.60 -5.78 -11.79
C PRO A 648 -21.37 -4.97 -11.38
N PHE A 649 -21.36 -3.71 -11.82
CA PHE A 649 -20.50 -2.64 -11.32
C PHE A 649 -21.36 -1.45 -10.90
N SER A 650 -20.99 -0.81 -9.80
CA SER A 650 -21.64 0.42 -9.34
C SER A 650 -21.54 1.51 -10.41
N SER A 651 -22.66 2.12 -10.79
CA SER A 651 -22.73 3.26 -11.70
C SER A 651 -23.36 4.46 -11.02
N THR A 652 -23.28 5.64 -11.64
CA THR A 652 -23.97 6.82 -11.11
C THR A 652 -25.49 6.64 -11.08
N GLU A 653 -26.02 5.80 -11.97
CA GLU A 653 -27.44 5.44 -12.00
C GLU A 653 -27.80 4.51 -10.84
N SER A 654 -27.09 3.38 -10.70
CA SER A 654 -27.41 2.39 -9.66
C SER A 654 -27.27 2.98 -8.27
N VAL A 655 -26.17 3.68 -8.00
CA VAL A 655 -25.92 4.32 -6.70
C VAL A 655 -26.84 5.51 -6.46
N GLY A 656 -27.20 6.26 -7.51
CA GLY A 656 -28.12 7.40 -7.40
C GLY A 656 -29.52 7.01 -6.97
N GLN A 657 -29.96 5.79 -7.30
CA GLN A 657 -31.28 5.26 -6.96
C GLN A 657 -31.33 4.55 -5.59
N LEU A 658 -30.18 4.20 -5.00
CA LEU A 658 -30.15 3.56 -3.69
C LEU A 658 -30.76 4.47 -2.62
N THR A 659 -31.48 3.86 -1.69
CA THR A 659 -32.13 4.52 -0.56
C THR A 659 -31.59 3.97 0.76
N ARG A 660 -31.76 4.73 1.86
CA ARG A 660 -31.44 4.25 3.21
C ARG A 660 -32.16 2.93 3.55
N THR A 661 -33.40 2.77 3.12
CA THR A 661 -34.18 1.55 3.33
C THR A 661 -33.52 0.33 2.68
N ASP A 662 -32.86 0.52 1.54
CA ASP A 662 -32.10 -0.57 0.89
C ASP A 662 -30.93 -1.02 1.77
N LEU A 663 -30.20 -0.09 2.40
CA LEU A 663 -29.11 -0.40 3.32
C LEU A 663 -29.62 -1.15 4.55
N GLU A 664 -30.72 -0.67 5.16
CA GLU A 664 -31.33 -1.31 6.32
C GLU A 664 -31.83 -2.73 6.02
N ALA A 665 -32.45 -2.92 4.85
CA ALA A 665 -32.92 -4.22 4.40
C ALA A 665 -31.76 -5.20 4.13
N PHE A 666 -30.70 -4.71 3.47
CA PHE A 666 -29.48 -5.49 3.24
C PHE A 666 -28.83 -5.88 4.57
N TYR A 667 -28.65 -4.91 5.47
CA TYR A 667 -28.05 -5.12 6.78
C TYR A 667 -28.81 -6.18 7.58
N LYS A 668 -30.14 -6.02 7.72
CA LYS A 668 -31.00 -6.97 8.45
C LYS A 668 -30.95 -8.40 7.89
N THR A 669 -30.74 -8.54 6.58
CA THR A 669 -30.74 -9.84 5.89
C THR A 669 -29.38 -10.54 5.99
N HIS A 670 -28.28 -9.78 5.84
CA HIS A 670 -26.95 -10.36 5.64
C HIS A 670 -26.05 -10.29 6.89
N TYR A 671 -26.30 -9.38 7.84
CA TYR A 671 -25.53 -9.26 9.08
C TYR A 671 -26.14 -10.15 10.14
N ARG A 672 -25.63 -11.38 10.21
CA ARG A 672 -26.11 -12.47 11.06
C ARG A 672 -24.95 -13.30 11.63
N PRO A 673 -25.11 -13.94 12.81
CA PRO A 673 -24.02 -14.62 13.51
C PRO A 673 -23.41 -15.79 12.72
N ASP A 674 -24.24 -16.62 12.08
CA ASP A 674 -23.85 -17.79 11.29
C ASP A 674 -23.19 -17.46 9.93
N ASN A 675 -23.13 -16.18 9.55
CA ASN A 675 -22.34 -15.67 8.43
C ASN A 675 -21.11 -14.86 8.86
N THR A 676 -20.81 -14.79 10.17
CA THR A 676 -19.76 -13.93 10.72
C THR A 676 -18.53 -14.73 11.15
N ILE A 677 -17.36 -14.27 10.72
CA ILE A 677 -16.04 -14.80 11.06
C ILE A 677 -15.21 -13.68 11.69
N ILE A 678 -14.51 -13.99 12.78
CA ILE A 678 -13.63 -13.04 13.48
C ILE A 678 -12.30 -13.73 13.77
N SER A 679 -11.23 -13.20 13.19
CA SER A 679 -9.84 -13.61 13.45
C SER A 679 -9.12 -12.54 14.26
N ILE A 680 -8.45 -12.92 15.34
CA ILE A 680 -7.66 -12.01 16.19
C ILE A 680 -6.26 -12.59 16.39
N VAL A 681 -5.24 -11.79 16.06
CA VAL A 681 -3.81 -12.14 16.19
C VAL A 681 -3.08 -11.06 16.97
N GLY A 682 -2.33 -11.42 18.01
CA GLY A 682 -1.54 -10.47 18.81
C GLY A 682 -1.49 -10.78 20.30
N ASP A 683 -1.13 -9.77 21.10
CA ASP A 683 -0.86 -9.95 22.52
C ASP A 683 -2.15 -9.85 23.34
N PHE A 684 -2.73 -11.01 23.63
CA PHE A 684 -3.93 -11.14 24.46
C PHE A 684 -4.00 -12.53 25.11
N ASP A 685 -4.88 -12.65 26.11
CA ASP A 685 -5.30 -13.95 26.66
C ASP A 685 -6.49 -14.51 25.84
N PRO A 686 -6.33 -15.63 25.11
CA PRO A 686 -7.41 -16.21 24.32
C PRO A 686 -8.67 -16.56 25.12
N ALA A 687 -8.53 -16.96 26.39
CA ALA A 687 -9.67 -17.29 27.23
C ALA A 687 -10.50 -16.04 27.56
N ARG A 688 -9.82 -14.93 27.90
CA ARG A 688 -10.44 -13.62 28.16
C ARG A 688 -11.16 -13.09 26.93
N VAL A 689 -10.52 -13.13 25.77
CA VAL A 689 -11.09 -12.65 24.50
C VAL A 689 -12.28 -13.49 24.08
N ARG A 690 -12.18 -14.82 24.18
CA ARG A 690 -13.31 -15.73 23.93
C ARG A 690 -14.50 -15.41 24.84
N ALA A 691 -14.26 -15.20 26.14
CA ALA A 691 -15.32 -14.89 27.09
C ALA A 691 -16.02 -13.58 26.72
N LEU A 692 -15.26 -12.53 26.40
CA LEU A 692 -15.79 -11.23 25.99
C LEU A 692 -16.60 -11.32 24.69
N LEU A 693 -16.11 -12.02 23.67
CA LEU A 693 -16.85 -12.22 22.42
C LEU A 693 -18.11 -13.06 22.63
N THR A 694 -18.06 -14.06 23.51
CA THR A 694 -19.24 -14.88 23.86
C THR A 694 -20.29 -14.04 24.59
N GLU A 695 -19.87 -13.18 25.52
CA GLU A 695 -20.76 -12.23 26.22
C GLU A 695 -21.45 -11.28 25.23
N LYS A 696 -20.66 -10.68 24.32
CA LYS A 696 -21.14 -9.64 23.40
C LYS A 696 -21.95 -10.17 22.21
N LEU A 697 -21.63 -11.36 21.72
CA LEU A 697 -22.24 -11.92 20.51
C LEU A 697 -23.11 -13.16 20.77
N GLY A 698 -23.03 -13.80 21.94
CA GLY A 698 -23.71 -15.09 22.18
C GLY A 698 -25.24 -15.03 22.10
N ASN A 699 -25.83 -13.86 22.35
CA ASN A 699 -27.27 -13.62 22.25
C ASN A 699 -27.69 -13.07 20.89
N TRP A 700 -26.76 -12.82 19.97
CA TRP A 700 -27.08 -12.38 18.61
C TRP A 700 -27.75 -13.53 17.86
N GLN A 701 -28.95 -13.27 17.33
CA GLN A 701 -29.75 -14.25 16.61
C GLN A 701 -29.89 -13.88 15.15
N ALA A 702 -29.88 -14.88 14.28
CA ALA A 702 -30.22 -14.71 12.88
C ALA A 702 -31.74 -14.73 12.68
N SER A 703 -32.24 -14.04 11.65
CA SER A 703 -33.64 -14.11 11.22
C SER A 703 -33.71 -14.68 9.80
N GLY A 704 -34.64 -15.62 9.58
CA GLY A 704 -34.86 -16.22 8.27
C GLY A 704 -33.74 -17.16 7.79
N PRO A 705 -33.91 -17.76 6.59
CA PRO A 705 -32.90 -18.64 5.99
C PRO A 705 -31.62 -17.88 5.64
N VAL A 706 -30.49 -18.57 5.61
CA VAL A 706 -29.21 -18.00 5.17
C VAL A 706 -29.35 -17.54 3.72
N PRO A 707 -29.02 -16.28 3.38
CA PRO A 707 -29.06 -15.81 2.00
C PRO A 707 -28.15 -16.65 1.10
N SER A 708 -28.66 -17.05 -0.06
CA SER A 708 -27.91 -17.80 -1.08
C SER A 708 -27.91 -17.05 -2.40
N VAL A 709 -26.88 -17.28 -3.21
CA VAL A 709 -26.69 -16.64 -4.51
C VAL A 709 -26.53 -17.71 -5.59
N THR A 710 -27.21 -17.49 -6.72
CA THR A 710 -27.05 -18.33 -7.90
C THR A 710 -26.01 -17.73 -8.82
N TYR A 711 -25.14 -18.58 -9.37
CA TYR A 711 -24.07 -18.20 -10.28
C TYR A 711 -24.31 -18.82 -11.67
N PRO A 712 -25.03 -18.14 -12.58
CA PRO A 712 -25.12 -18.55 -13.97
C PRO A 712 -23.72 -18.81 -14.56
N ALA A 713 -23.56 -19.93 -15.26
CA ALA A 713 -22.26 -20.32 -15.80
C ALA A 713 -21.74 -19.29 -16.81
N ALA A 714 -20.54 -18.76 -16.56
CA ALA A 714 -19.81 -17.96 -17.53
C ALA A 714 -19.11 -18.90 -18.53
N ARG A 715 -19.08 -18.51 -19.80
CA ARG A 715 -18.45 -19.31 -20.88
C ARG A 715 -17.25 -18.57 -21.42
N LYS A 716 -16.24 -19.31 -21.86
CA LYS A 716 -15.15 -18.73 -22.65
C LYS A 716 -15.72 -18.12 -23.94
N PRO A 717 -15.16 -16.98 -24.41
CA PRO A 717 -15.56 -16.42 -25.70
C PRO A 717 -15.27 -17.40 -26.84
N GLN A 718 -15.94 -17.24 -27.98
CA GLN A 718 -15.65 -18.00 -29.19
C GLN A 718 -14.73 -17.15 -30.08
N GLY A 719 -13.47 -17.57 -30.22
CA GLY A 719 -12.45 -16.78 -30.91
C GLY A 719 -11.90 -15.61 -30.09
N VAL A 720 -11.13 -14.73 -30.74
CA VAL A 720 -10.57 -13.52 -30.14
C VAL A 720 -11.58 -12.39 -30.22
N VAL A 721 -12.08 -11.93 -29.07
CA VAL A 721 -13.02 -10.79 -28.97
C VAL A 721 -12.24 -9.56 -28.51
N ARG A 722 -12.42 -8.42 -29.19
CA ARG A 722 -11.74 -7.15 -28.85
C ARG A 722 -12.75 -6.05 -28.50
N GLN A 723 -12.50 -5.33 -27.42
CA GLN A 723 -13.22 -4.12 -27.02
C GLN A 723 -12.21 -3.00 -26.75
N ASN A 724 -12.43 -1.80 -27.29
CA ASN A 724 -11.47 -0.70 -27.16
C ASN A 724 -12.15 0.59 -26.67
N PRO A 725 -12.58 0.67 -25.40
CA PRO A 725 -13.18 1.89 -24.87
C PRO A 725 -12.18 3.05 -24.88
N ALA A 726 -12.54 4.15 -25.55
CA ALA A 726 -11.69 5.33 -25.68
C ALA A 726 -11.87 6.31 -24.51
N LEU A 727 -10.76 6.85 -24.02
CA LEU A 727 -10.63 7.80 -22.92
C LEU A 727 -9.77 8.98 -23.37
N PRO A 728 -10.38 10.07 -23.86
CA PRO A 728 -9.64 11.25 -24.30
C PRO A 728 -8.73 11.83 -23.20
N GLY A 729 -7.60 12.42 -23.58
CA GLY A 729 -6.67 13.07 -22.65
C GLY A 729 -5.77 12.14 -21.84
N LYS A 730 -5.86 10.81 -22.04
CA LYS A 730 -4.96 9.84 -21.41
C LYS A 730 -3.70 9.62 -22.24
N THR A 731 -2.57 9.41 -21.58
CA THR A 731 -1.24 9.24 -22.19
C THR A 731 -0.92 7.77 -22.47
N GLN A 732 -1.56 6.85 -21.76
CA GLN A 732 -1.31 5.41 -21.86
C GLN A 732 -2.58 4.59 -22.01
N ALA A 733 -2.41 3.38 -22.55
CA ALA A 733 -3.46 2.38 -22.67
C ALA A 733 -3.24 1.26 -21.64
N VAL A 734 -4.33 0.73 -21.10
CA VAL A 734 -4.33 -0.46 -20.23
C VAL A 734 -5.15 -1.55 -20.90
N THR A 735 -4.55 -2.73 -21.02
CA THR A 735 -5.19 -3.89 -21.65
C THR A 735 -5.40 -5.01 -20.65
N PHE A 736 -6.62 -5.56 -20.61
CA PHE A 736 -6.98 -6.79 -19.93
C PHE A 736 -7.22 -7.89 -20.98
N LEU A 737 -6.55 -9.03 -20.85
CA LEU A 737 -6.79 -10.24 -21.64
C LEU A 737 -7.26 -11.36 -20.72
N GLY A 738 -8.15 -12.22 -21.18
CA GLY A 738 -8.53 -13.39 -20.41
C GLY A 738 -9.91 -13.97 -20.68
N TYR A 739 -10.35 -14.82 -19.76
CA TYR A 739 -11.60 -15.59 -19.84
C TYR A 739 -11.93 -16.24 -18.49
N PRO A 740 -13.19 -16.67 -18.24
CA PRO A 740 -13.54 -17.44 -17.05
C PRO A 740 -12.70 -18.72 -16.95
N SER A 741 -12.16 -19.00 -15.77
CA SER A 741 -11.22 -20.08 -15.50
C SER A 741 -11.71 -20.93 -14.31
N ILE A 742 -10.84 -21.24 -13.35
CA ILE A 742 -11.07 -22.21 -12.28
C ILE A 742 -11.53 -21.56 -10.96
N ASP A 743 -12.11 -22.37 -10.08
CA ASP A 743 -12.36 -22.01 -8.68
C ASP A 743 -11.23 -22.55 -7.76
N ARG A 744 -11.33 -22.24 -6.45
CA ARG A 744 -10.31 -22.60 -5.44
C ARG A 744 -10.19 -24.11 -5.18
N LYS A 745 -11.24 -24.89 -5.50
CA LYS A 745 -11.32 -26.34 -5.26
C LYS A 745 -11.02 -27.15 -6.51
N ASP A 746 -10.82 -26.50 -7.66
CA ASP A 746 -10.40 -27.17 -8.89
C ASP A 746 -9.11 -28.00 -8.66
N PRO A 747 -9.04 -29.25 -9.18
CA PRO A 747 -7.86 -30.10 -9.05
C PRO A 747 -6.57 -29.46 -9.56
N ASN A 748 -6.66 -28.53 -10.51
CA ASN A 748 -5.51 -27.82 -11.07
C ASN A 748 -5.12 -26.57 -10.29
N TYR A 749 -5.80 -26.21 -9.19
CA TYR A 749 -5.53 -24.97 -8.45
C TYR A 749 -4.05 -24.82 -8.08
N TYR A 750 -3.44 -25.81 -7.41
CA TYR A 750 -2.02 -25.72 -7.01
C TYR A 750 -1.07 -25.72 -8.22
N SER A 751 -1.37 -26.50 -9.26
CA SER A 751 -0.64 -26.46 -10.53
C SER A 751 -0.73 -25.08 -11.20
N SER A 752 -1.89 -24.41 -11.09
CA SER A 752 -2.13 -23.09 -11.66
C SER A 752 -1.33 -22.00 -10.96
N LEU A 753 -1.08 -22.12 -9.64
CA LEU A 753 -0.22 -21.19 -8.92
C LEU A 753 1.22 -21.23 -9.45
N ILE A 754 1.75 -22.43 -9.65
CA ILE A 754 3.11 -22.64 -10.19
C ILE A 754 3.16 -22.22 -11.66
N LEU A 755 2.17 -22.60 -12.46
CA LEU A 755 2.04 -22.13 -13.85
C LEU A 755 2.03 -20.60 -13.92
N ASN A 756 1.25 -19.95 -13.06
CA ASN A 756 1.14 -18.51 -13.01
C ASN A 756 2.48 -17.87 -12.65
N GLN A 757 3.16 -18.38 -11.62
CA GLN A 757 4.45 -17.85 -11.19
C GLN A 757 5.47 -17.81 -12.34
N VAL A 758 5.51 -18.85 -13.19
CA VAL A 758 6.39 -18.87 -14.37
C VAL A 758 5.86 -17.97 -15.49
N LEU A 759 4.56 -17.96 -15.74
CA LEU A 759 3.97 -17.21 -16.85
C LEU A 759 4.00 -15.69 -16.63
N GLY A 760 3.42 -15.22 -15.52
CA GLY A 760 3.14 -13.79 -15.27
C GLY A 760 2.94 -13.41 -13.81
N GLY A 761 3.25 -14.30 -12.86
CA GLY A 761 3.03 -14.08 -11.43
C GLY A 761 3.95 -13.03 -10.82
N ASP A 762 4.98 -12.65 -11.55
CA ASP A 762 5.91 -11.59 -11.17
C ASP A 762 6.38 -10.85 -12.43
N THR A 763 6.23 -9.52 -12.44
CA THR A 763 6.59 -8.68 -13.60
C THR A 763 8.08 -8.73 -13.93
N LEU A 764 8.89 -9.15 -12.96
CA LEU A 764 10.34 -9.04 -12.99
C LEU A 764 11.00 -10.32 -13.52
N SER A 765 10.52 -11.48 -13.08
CA SER A 765 11.17 -12.76 -13.33
C SER A 765 10.35 -13.73 -14.20
N SER A 766 9.09 -13.42 -14.50
CA SER A 766 8.26 -14.32 -15.30
C SER A 766 8.60 -14.27 -16.80
N ARG A 767 8.07 -15.23 -17.57
CA ARG A 767 8.18 -15.23 -19.03
C ARG A 767 7.54 -13.99 -19.65
N LEU A 768 6.35 -13.57 -19.21
CA LEU A 768 5.69 -12.36 -19.71
C LEU A 768 6.51 -11.11 -19.43
N GLY A 769 7.07 -10.97 -18.23
CA GLY A 769 8.00 -9.87 -17.91
C GLY A 769 9.21 -9.90 -18.85
N SER A 770 9.90 -11.03 -18.89
CA SER A 770 11.09 -11.23 -19.74
C SER A 770 10.86 -10.89 -21.21
N GLU A 771 9.69 -11.24 -21.73
CA GLU A 771 9.37 -11.09 -23.15
C GLU A 771 8.83 -9.68 -23.48
N ILE A 772 7.78 -9.24 -22.81
CA ILE A 772 7.03 -8.04 -23.19
C ILE A 772 7.71 -6.77 -22.66
N ARG A 773 8.23 -6.84 -21.45
CA ARG A 773 8.87 -5.71 -20.78
C ARG A 773 10.36 -5.67 -21.11
N ASP A 774 11.09 -6.76 -20.88
CA ASP A 774 12.55 -6.70 -20.98
C ASP A 774 13.00 -6.73 -22.43
N ARG A 775 12.64 -7.79 -23.16
CA ARG A 775 13.10 -8.01 -24.54
C ARG A 775 12.50 -7.02 -25.52
N LEU A 776 11.20 -6.75 -25.40
CA LEU A 776 10.47 -5.89 -26.35
C LEU A 776 10.34 -4.42 -25.90
N GLY A 777 10.48 -4.12 -24.61
CA GLY A 777 10.38 -2.75 -24.10
C GLY A 777 9.02 -2.09 -24.26
N LEU A 778 7.92 -2.87 -24.31
CA LEU A 778 6.58 -2.36 -24.68
C LEU A 778 5.74 -1.91 -23.49
N THR A 779 6.10 -2.31 -22.28
CA THR A 779 5.30 -2.06 -21.07
C THR A 779 6.19 -1.80 -19.87
N TYR A 780 5.70 -0.98 -18.94
CA TYR A 780 6.30 -0.88 -17.60
C TYR A 780 6.07 -2.16 -16.78
N GLY A 781 4.87 -2.75 -16.89
CA GLY A 781 4.49 -3.91 -16.12
C GLY A 781 3.44 -4.76 -16.80
N VAL A 782 3.67 -6.07 -16.78
CA VAL A 782 2.75 -7.10 -17.22
C VAL A 782 2.64 -8.16 -16.13
N GLN A 783 1.40 -8.59 -15.85
CA GLN A 783 1.12 -9.61 -14.85
C GLN A 783 0.01 -10.54 -15.32
N SER A 784 0.04 -11.79 -14.88
CA SER A 784 -1.06 -12.73 -15.03
C SER A 784 -1.55 -13.26 -13.69
N ALA A 785 -2.82 -13.65 -13.62
CA ALA A 785 -3.39 -14.29 -12.45
C ALA A 785 -4.53 -15.25 -12.83
N PHE A 786 -4.57 -16.40 -12.17
CA PHE A 786 -5.78 -17.21 -12.04
C PHE A 786 -6.53 -16.75 -10.78
N GLN A 787 -7.60 -15.98 -10.93
CA GLN A 787 -8.35 -15.38 -9.82
C GLN A 787 -9.32 -16.39 -9.16
N ALA A 788 -8.80 -17.56 -8.81
CA ALA A 788 -9.58 -18.66 -8.26
C ALA A 788 -10.10 -18.34 -6.85
N SER A 789 -11.42 -18.47 -6.66
CA SER A 789 -12.09 -18.19 -5.38
C SER A 789 -13.24 -19.17 -5.13
N VAL A 790 -14.27 -18.80 -4.38
CA VAL A 790 -15.44 -19.66 -4.11
C VAL A 790 -16.11 -20.11 -5.40
N GLN A 791 -16.25 -19.20 -6.36
CA GLN A 791 -16.76 -19.46 -7.71
C GLN A 791 -15.63 -19.32 -8.74
N PRO A 792 -15.80 -19.89 -9.95
CA PRO A 792 -14.81 -19.79 -11.02
C PRO A 792 -14.51 -18.32 -11.41
N GLY A 793 -13.29 -17.88 -11.11
CA GLY A 793 -12.80 -16.54 -11.46
C GLY A 793 -12.09 -16.52 -12.81
N PRO A 794 -11.78 -15.33 -13.35
CA PRO A 794 -11.10 -15.25 -14.63
C PRO A 794 -9.61 -15.60 -14.53
N PHE A 795 -9.07 -16.21 -15.57
CA PHE A 795 -7.66 -16.04 -15.90
C PHE A 795 -7.51 -14.66 -16.54
N THR A 796 -6.53 -13.89 -16.09
CA THR A 796 -6.29 -12.52 -16.56
C THR A 796 -4.82 -12.30 -16.88
N VAL A 797 -4.55 -11.51 -17.91
CA VAL A 797 -3.26 -10.83 -18.15
C VAL A 797 -3.53 -9.34 -18.26
N VAL A 798 -2.79 -8.53 -17.51
CA VAL A 798 -2.93 -7.07 -17.50
C VAL A 798 -1.61 -6.44 -17.91
N LEU A 799 -1.66 -5.47 -18.81
CA LEU A 799 -0.50 -4.70 -19.25
C LEU A 799 -0.86 -3.22 -19.44
N GLN A 800 0.12 -2.35 -19.22
CA GLN A 800 0.03 -0.91 -19.45
C GLN A 800 1.09 -0.48 -20.45
N THR A 801 0.70 0.17 -21.55
CA THR A 801 1.59 0.46 -22.67
C THR A 801 1.43 1.88 -23.18
N ASN A 802 2.44 2.34 -23.92
CA ASN A 802 2.20 3.39 -24.90
C ASN A 802 1.06 2.95 -25.85
N PRO A 803 0.09 3.81 -26.19
CA PRO A 803 -1.04 3.43 -27.04
C PRO A 803 -0.62 2.88 -28.41
N ALA A 804 0.49 3.36 -28.96
CA ALA A 804 1.03 2.89 -30.25
C ALA A 804 1.56 1.45 -30.19
N ASP A 805 1.97 0.99 -29.00
CA ASP A 805 2.54 -0.35 -28.78
C ASP A 805 1.53 -1.38 -28.27
N ALA A 806 0.30 -0.96 -27.95
CA ALA A 806 -0.71 -1.82 -27.33
C ALA A 806 -0.99 -3.10 -28.14
N ASN A 807 -1.17 -2.97 -29.46
CA ASN A 807 -1.43 -4.13 -30.33
C ASN A 807 -0.22 -5.07 -30.40
N ARG A 808 1.00 -4.52 -30.48
CA ARG A 808 2.24 -5.32 -30.47
C ARG A 808 2.40 -6.10 -29.18
N ALA A 809 2.10 -5.48 -28.04
CA ALA A 809 2.18 -6.11 -26.73
C ALA A 809 1.13 -7.21 -26.55
N VAL A 810 -0.09 -6.99 -27.06
CA VAL A 810 -1.15 -8.01 -27.11
C VAL A 810 -0.73 -9.21 -27.94
N ASP A 811 -0.21 -8.99 -29.14
CA ASP A 811 0.16 -10.09 -30.05
C ASP A 811 1.31 -10.91 -29.47
N ALA A 812 2.31 -10.26 -28.88
CA ALA A 812 3.40 -10.93 -28.18
C ALA A 812 2.91 -11.73 -26.95
N THR A 813 1.94 -11.19 -26.19
CA THR A 813 1.31 -11.88 -25.07
C THR A 813 0.59 -13.15 -25.53
N LEU A 814 -0.21 -13.07 -26.60
CA LEU A 814 -0.92 -14.23 -27.15
C LEU A 814 0.04 -15.29 -27.70
N ALA A 815 1.12 -14.86 -28.36
CA ALA A 815 2.16 -15.77 -28.85
C ALA A 815 2.83 -16.52 -27.70
N LEU A 816 3.15 -15.83 -26.59
CA LEU A 816 3.78 -16.46 -25.44
C LEU A 816 2.85 -17.42 -24.70
N ILE A 817 1.57 -17.07 -24.52
CA ILE A 817 0.57 -17.99 -23.94
C ILE A 817 0.45 -19.25 -24.81
N ARG A 818 0.48 -19.10 -26.14
CA ARG A 818 0.47 -20.23 -27.08
C ARG A 818 1.72 -21.10 -26.96
N ASP A 819 2.90 -20.49 -26.88
CA ASP A 819 4.15 -21.21 -26.68
C ASP A 819 4.14 -22.04 -25.39
N VAL A 820 3.72 -21.44 -24.27
CA VAL A 820 3.60 -22.14 -22.98
C VAL A 820 2.58 -23.29 -23.04
N ARG A 821 1.45 -23.10 -23.75
CA ARG A 821 0.44 -24.16 -23.93
C ARG A 821 0.98 -25.33 -24.76
N GLU A 822 1.68 -25.06 -25.85
CA GLU A 822 2.10 -26.05 -26.84
C GLU A 822 3.40 -26.75 -26.46
N ARG A 823 4.42 -25.99 -26.05
CA ARG A 823 5.76 -26.50 -25.72
C ARG A 823 5.93 -26.83 -24.24
N GLY A 824 5.12 -26.23 -23.37
CA GLY A 824 5.23 -26.39 -21.93
C GLY A 824 6.38 -25.60 -21.32
N LEU A 825 6.49 -25.72 -20.00
CA LEU A 825 7.54 -25.18 -19.16
C LEU A 825 8.62 -26.24 -18.94
N SER A 826 9.86 -25.77 -18.80
CA SER A 826 10.99 -26.62 -18.43
C SER A 826 10.91 -27.07 -16.97
N VAL A 827 11.66 -28.12 -16.63
CA VAL A 827 11.78 -28.61 -15.26
C VAL A 827 12.39 -27.54 -14.34
N SER A 828 13.40 -26.81 -14.82
CA SER A 828 14.10 -25.79 -14.03
C SER A 828 13.18 -24.61 -13.68
N GLU A 829 12.33 -24.18 -14.61
CA GLU A 829 11.33 -23.12 -14.36
C GLU A 829 10.30 -23.55 -13.32
N VAL A 830 9.74 -24.76 -13.45
CA VAL A 830 8.74 -25.28 -12.51
C VAL A 830 9.31 -25.40 -11.09
N GLU A 831 10.49 -25.99 -10.94
CA GLU A 831 11.10 -26.18 -9.63
C GLU A 831 11.55 -24.86 -9.00
N THR A 832 11.97 -23.87 -9.80
CA THR A 832 12.28 -22.52 -9.30
C THR A 832 11.03 -21.81 -8.81
N ALA A 833 9.95 -21.85 -9.60
CA ALA A 833 8.66 -21.28 -9.20
C ALA A 833 8.09 -21.92 -7.92
N LYS A 834 8.20 -23.24 -7.76
CA LYS A 834 7.81 -23.94 -6.53
C LYS A 834 8.56 -23.41 -5.32
N LYS A 835 9.89 -23.30 -5.40
CA LYS A 835 10.72 -22.76 -4.31
C LYS A 835 10.36 -21.32 -3.97
N SER A 836 10.14 -20.49 -4.99
CA SER A 836 9.74 -19.09 -4.83
C SER A 836 8.39 -18.95 -4.10
N ILE A 837 7.38 -19.72 -4.50
CA ILE A 837 6.06 -19.74 -3.85
C ILE A 837 6.16 -20.17 -2.38
N LEU A 838 6.89 -21.26 -2.10
CA LEU A 838 7.03 -21.78 -0.74
C LEU A 838 7.70 -20.78 0.21
N SER A 839 8.76 -20.12 -0.26
CA SER A 839 9.50 -19.13 0.52
C SER A 839 8.67 -17.86 0.75
N SER A 840 8.04 -17.35 -0.32
CA SER A 840 7.17 -16.17 -0.25
C SER A 840 5.97 -16.40 0.68
N TYR A 841 5.47 -17.63 0.73
CA TYR A 841 4.42 -18.04 1.64
C TYR A 841 4.85 -17.97 3.11
N ALA A 842 6.05 -18.49 3.43
CA ALA A 842 6.60 -18.40 4.79
C ALA A 842 6.77 -16.94 5.25
N ILE A 843 7.23 -16.06 4.35
CA ILE A 843 7.38 -14.62 4.63
C ILE A 843 6.02 -13.95 4.84
N ALA A 844 5.04 -14.23 3.97
CA ALA A 844 3.72 -13.64 4.08
C ALA A 844 3.03 -13.95 5.41
N LEU A 845 3.23 -15.16 5.96
CA LEU A 845 2.66 -15.59 7.24
C LEU A 845 3.34 -14.97 8.47
N ALA A 846 4.50 -14.33 8.32
CA ALA A 846 5.17 -13.63 9.42
C ALA A 846 4.52 -12.26 9.76
N ASP A 847 3.71 -11.71 8.85
CA ASP A 847 2.96 -10.49 9.10
C ASP A 847 1.62 -10.80 9.81
N PRO A 848 1.34 -10.20 10.99
CA PRO A 848 0.12 -10.49 11.74
C PRO A 848 -1.19 -10.16 10.99
N GLY A 849 -1.18 -9.13 10.13
CA GLY A 849 -2.34 -8.75 9.31
C GLY A 849 -2.62 -9.76 8.22
N ASN A 850 -1.57 -10.19 7.50
CA ASN A 850 -1.68 -11.26 6.50
C ASN A 850 -2.12 -12.58 7.13
N LEU A 851 -1.60 -12.91 8.31
CA LEU A 851 -1.96 -14.13 9.04
C LEU A 851 -3.44 -14.11 9.47
N ALA A 852 -3.90 -13.03 10.11
CA ALA A 852 -5.31 -12.86 10.47
C ALA A 852 -6.23 -12.88 9.24
N GLY A 853 -5.82 -12.22 8.16
CA GLY A 853 -6.52 -12.25 6.87
C GLY A 853 -6.61 -13.65 6.26
N THR A 854 -5.54 -14.45 6.36
CA THR A 854 -5.49 -15.83 5.87
C THR A 854 -6.46 -16.73 6.62
N PHE A 855 -6.57 -16.58 7.95
CA PHE A 855 -7.57 -17.34 8.74
C PHE A 855 -9.00 -17.04 8.29
N THR A 856 -9.31 -15.76 8.13
CA THR A 856 -10.64 -15.32 7.66
C THR A 856 -10.90 -15.78 6.23
N GLY A 857 -9.92 -15.64 5.34
CA GLY A 857 -9.99 -16.06 3.95
C GLY A 857 -10.20 -17.57 3.77
N ASN A 858 -9.48 -18.40 4.54
CA ASN A 858 -9.67 -19.85 4.52
C ASN A 858 -11.09 -20.23 4.91
N ALA A 859 -11.62 -19.65 5.99
CA ALA A 859 -12.98 -19.90 6.42
C ALA A 859 -14.03 -19.48 5.36
N ILE A 860 -13.79 -18.37 4.66
CA ILE A 860 -14.66 -17.88 3.58
C ILE A 860 -14.63 -18.82 2.37
N LEU A 861 -13.45 -19.31 2.01
CA LEU A 861 -13.24 -20.30 0.94
C LEU A 861 -13.73 -21.72 1.32
N GLY A 862 -14.10 -21.94 2.59
CA GLY A 862 -14.49 -23.25 3.11
C GLY A 862 -13.32 -24.23 3.21
N LEU A 863 -12.12 -23.71 3.49
CA LEU A 863 -10.89 -24.46 3.71
C LEU A 863 -10.63 -24.61 5.23
N PRO A 864 -10.10 -25.76 5.69
CA PRO A 864 -9.68 -25.90 7.08
C PRO A 864 -8.47 -25.00 7.38
N GLN A 865 -8.28 -24.54 8.62
CA GLN A 865 -7.08 -23.74 8.94
C GLN A 865 -5.78 -24.55 8.84
N ARG A 866 -5.87 -25.89 8.86
CA ARG A 866 -4.74 -26.77 8.52
C ARG A 866 -4.18 -26.50 7.11
N GLU A 867 -4.95 -25.89 6.21
CA GLU A 867 -4.46 -25.43 4.90
C GLU A 867 -3.18 -24.59 5.02
N LEU A 868 -2.98 -23.85 6.12
CA LEU A 868 -1.73 -23.10 6.33
C LEU A 868 -0.47 -23.99 6.38
N ARG A 869 -0.63 -25.25 6.80
CA ARG A 869 0.44 -26.24 6.82
C ARG A 869 0.41 -27.10 5.56
N ASP A 870 -0.77 -27.53 5.15
CA ASP A 870 -0.95 -28.44 4.01
C ASP A 870 -0.56 -27.79 2.67
N PHE A 871 -0.67 -26.46 2.55
CA PHE A 871 -0.30 -25.72 1.33
C PHE A 871 1.13 -26.04 0.87
N GLN A 872 2.08 -26.07 1.80
CA GLN A 872 3.48 -26.34 1.47
C GLN A 872 3.66 -27.77 0.91
N ALA A 873 3.01 -28.75 1.53
CA ALA A 873 3.04 -30.14 1.08
C ALA A 873 2.36 -30.30 -0.29
N LYS A 874 1.23 -29.62 -0.51
CA LYS A 874 0.48 -29.65 -1.77
C LYS A 874 1.27 -29.04 -2.92
N ILE A 875 1.92 -27.89 -2.70
CA ILE A 875 2.82 -27.27 -3.70
C ILE A 875 4.04 -28.16 -3.97
N SER A 876 4.67 -28.71 -2.93
CA SER A 876 5.86 -29.57 -3.07
C SER A 876 5.57 -30.84 -3.89
N ALA A 877 4.37 -31.40 -3.76
CA ALA A 877 3.94 -32.61 -4.47
C ALA A 877 3.66 -32.39 -5.98
N ILE A 878 3.50 -31.15 -6.45
CA ILE A 878 3.25 -30.87 -7.86
C ILE A 878 4.51 -31.15 -8.70
N THR A 879 4.36 -31.91 -9.77
CA THR A 879 5.44 -32.23 -10.72
C THR A 879 5.40 -31.32 -11.96
N PRO A 880 6.50 -31.16 -12.71
CA PRO A 880 6.50 -30.47 -14.01
C PRO A 880 5.45 -31.00 -14.98
N GLN A 881 5.16 -32.30 -14.95
CA GLN A 881 4.12 -32.92 -15.77
C GLN A 881 2.73 -32.42 -15.38
N ASN A 882 2.45 -32.25 -14.08
CA ASN A 882 1.18 -31.69 -13.61
C ASN A 882 1.00 -30.23 -14.08
N VAL A 883 2.06 -29.41 -14.01
CA VAL A 883 2.02 -28.00 -14.44
C VAL A 883 1.80 -27.90 -15.95
N ASN A 884 2.50 -28.70 -16.76
CA ASN A 884 2.34 -28.72 -18.20
C ASN A 884 0.98 -29.29 -18.64
N ALA A 885 0.43 -30.25 -17.91
CA ALA A 885 -0.95 -30.70 -18.12
C ALA A 885 -1.96 -29.58 -17.82
N ALA A 886 -1.79 -28.86 -16.70
CA ALA A 886 -2.60 -27.70 -16.37
C ALA A 886 -2.48 -26.60 -17.44
N ALA A 887 -1.28 -26.30 -17.95
CA ALA A 887 -1.08 -25.31 -19.02
C ALA A 887 -1.90 -25.64 -20.28
N ARG A 888 -1.94 -26.91 -20.70
CA ARG A 888 -2.72 -27.34 -21.89
C ARG A 888 -4.22 -27.16 -21.73
N VAL A 889 -4.73 -27.32 -20.51
CA VAL A 889 -6.16 -27.24 -20.17
C VAL A 889 -6.59 -25.81 -19.86
N LEU A 890 -5.77 -25.08 -19.10
CA LEU A 890 -6.11 -23.77 -18.56
C LEU A 890 -5.78 -22.61 -19.50
N LEU A 891 -4.74 -22.73 -20.34
CA LEU A 891 -4.37 -21.70 -21.30
C LEU A 891 -5.10 -21.89 -22.63
N ASP A 892 -5.78 -20.83 -23.10
CA ASP A 892 -6.53 -20.85 -24.34
C ASP A 892 -6.39 -19.55 -25.14
N PRO A 893 -5.27 -19.35 -25.85
CA PRO A 893 -5.00 -18.12 -26.60
C PRO A 893 -5.90 -17.91 -27.83
N GLN A 894 -6.71 -18.92 -28.21
CA GLN A 894 -7.61 -18.84 -29.36
C GLN A 894 -9.00 -18.31 -28.97
N ASN A 895 -9.40 -18.47 -27.70
CA ASN A 895 -10.71 -18.11 -27.17
C ASN A 895 -10.53 -17.14 -26.00
N ILE A 896 -10.28 -15.88 -26.32
CA ILE A 896 -9.87 -14.87 -25.35
C ILE A 896 -10.54 -13.52 -25.60
N LEU A 897 -10.95 -12.86 -24.51
CA LEU A 897 -11.40 -11.48 -24.54
C LEU A 897 -10.20 -10.56 -24.32
N ILE A 898 -10.15 -9.48 -25.09
CA ILE A 898 -9.11 -8.45 -25.02
C ILE A 898 -9.83 -7.10 -24.90
N VAL A 899 -9.59 -6.38 -23.82
CA VAL A 899 -10.15 -5.05 -23.59
C VAL A 899 -9.03 -4.05 -23.42
N THR A 900 -8.90 -3.08 -24.33
CA THR A 900 -7.87 -2.03 -24.27
C THR A 900 -8.52 -0.66 -24.05
N ALA A 901 -8.37 -0.10 -22.87
CA ALA A 901 -8.84 1.25 -22.56
C ALA A 901 -7.68 2.24 -22.61
N GLY A 902 -7.87 3.41 -23.23
CA GLY A 902 -6.80 4.40 -23.37
C GLY A 902 -7.21 5.53 -24.30
N PRO A 903 -6.29 6.41 -24.73
CA PRO A 903 -6.63 7.47 -25.67
C PRO A 903 -7.25 6.93 -26.96
N PRO A 904 -8.09 7.74 -27.64
CA PRO A 904 -8.62 7.38 -28.95
C PRO A 904 -7.47 7.00 -29.88
N GLN A 905 -7.50 5.77 -30.41
CA GLN A 905 -6.56 5.38 -31.46
C GLN A 905 -6.93 6.16 -32.72
N ASN A 906 -5.99 6.96 -33.26
CA ASN A 906 -6.12 7.47 -34.62
C ASN A 906 -6.18 6.25 -35.54
N ARG A 907 -7.31 6.08 -36.25
CA ARG A 907 -7.57 4.94 -37.13
C ARG A 907 -6.54 4.82 -38.25
#